data_AF-A0A1I6YXA5-F1
#
_entry.id   AF-A0A1I6YXA5-F1
#
_cell.length_a   1.000
_cell.length_b   1.000
_cell.length_c   1.000
_cell.angle_alpha   90.00
_cell.angle_beta   90.00
_cell.angle_gamma   90.00
#
_symmetry.space_group_name_H-M   'P 1'
#
loop_
_entity.id
_entity.type
_entity.pdbx_description
1 polymer ?
#
loop_
_entity_poly.entity_id
_entity_poly.type
_entity_poly.pdbx_seq_one_letter_code
_entity_poly.pdbx_strand_id
1 'polypeptide(L)'
;MKYIFTLLVLVVSTVSFSQTATSFTPEEKAYFYHIVKKSPILDQNLGRYLIYTGEDVRMPNGEVNFDSIESLIISHPEFLNFDTYTLAKAPKGILAEAANKLALWDLNNLLKAKRSKQLEKKGLEHKYQQFEEVLRGHLPSSAFKTIDGKKIINERFDNVMDPSINFRNKVTMVSAMPFLNFNEQQQVLNAIALAINTYVNNRSYEIFTQLGGEADNYQNFLIAVGDGTMSSSTFVDREKDENNRFNVALPKSSGLFPYEIQIEKKLEGKRKTTKSIEPRRTNITNIYTSGKNKATNIHVDVYGYNEEKQTTVVIERNGLSYHLFGSVDNRFLSPDSSYAGEATYYSIINALTRDIARVNDMIYGKKGYDFWIAYWEKEKAKTSLSIDKTEKKVSDFRGSTTITTSKKKKKGQSYPSVSDGGDKRREMQEKVLTLYGYYDQCKSEIKKLTLEKERAMELLSNLERKKSKSEELIGRNWASYKVKDGLYTFEDSCTFDLYTQEFWIPESAEPEAIEIRVLTIPYDYNSTDADDNMLHISVMDALPKYASKVQFAAIDLFEEKSYALEGTLFNEKDSTAMVEFFEAMLNKKLKTHTHLVAGGIGKWNGSHVEKDFQGREFDEYPTPAHRDSLSFKRLRSNEIYVNINRAINLYISSYTDPVITDFSVNNEKVNALKAKYKFTDNDVLTLFRCAQLAKQMQQEITVLANMYMSPSEAKKIIKRFNKMLKKASVDVGTVSVKLKDL
;
A
#
# COMPACT_ATOMS: atom_id res chain seq x y z
N MET A 1 22.04 13.57 -61.71
CA MET A 1 22.16 14.04 -60.30
C MET A 1 20.85 14.44 -59.62
N LYS A 2 19.65 14.29 -60.23
CA LYS A 2 18.35 14.55 -59.56
C LYS A 2 17.59 13.29 -59.09
N TYR A 3 18.02 12.09 -59.50
CA TYR A 3 17.35 10.83 -59.12
C TYR A 3 17.98 10.12 -57.90
N ILE A 4 19.16 10.56 -57.43
CA ILE A 4 19.83 9.99 -56.24
C ILE A 4 19.33 10.65 -54.95
N PHE A 5 18.90 11.92 -55.01
CA PHE A 5 18.37 12.63 -53.84
C PHE A 5 16.95 12.17 -53.46
N THR A 6 16.14 11.76 -54.44
CA THR A 6 14.78 11.24 -54.17
C THR A 6 14.81 9.82 -53.57
N LEU A 7 15.87 9.04 -53.84
CA LEU A 7 16.06 7.73 -53.22
C LEU A 7 16.59 7.82 -51.77
N LEU A 8 17.33 8.88 -51.44
CA LEU A 8 17.86 9.10 -50.08
C LEU A 8 16.81 9.64 -49.11
N VAL A 9 15.78 10.33 -49.59
CA VAL A 9 14.67 10.87 -48.77
C VAL A 9 13.59 9.82 -48.50
N LEU A 10 13.52 8.74 -49.28
CA LEU A 10 12.57 7.64 -49.09
C LEU A 10 13.06 6.52 -48.14
N VAL A 11 14.33 6.57 -47.69
CA VAL A 11 14.92 5.57 -46.79
C VAL A 11 15.02 6.06 -45.33
N VAL A 12 14.63 7.32 -45.05
CA VAL A 12 14.68 7.90 -43.68
C VAL A 12 13.34 7.82 -42.94
N SER A 13 12.29 7.26 -43.54
CA SER A 13 10.95 7.21 -42.95
C SER A 13 10.34 5.80 -42.94
N THR A 14 11.07 4.82 -42.43
CA THR A 14 10.50 3.59 -41.86
C THR A 14 11.46 3.03 -40.82
N VAL A 15 11.49 3.65 -39.62
CA VAL A 15 11.94 2.92 -38.43
C VAL A 15 10.77 2.04 -38.04
N SER A 16 10.78 0.80 -38.51
CA SER A 16 9.73 -0.17 -38.22
C SER A 16 9.98 -0.71 -36.82
N PHE A 17 9.42 -0.06 -35.80
CA PHE A 17 9.39 -0.60 -34.45
C PHE A 17 8.83 -2.03 -34.52
N SER A 18 9.66 -3.01 -34.16
CA SER A 18 9.30 -4.43 -34.15
C SER A 18 8.08 -4.65 -33.25
N GLN A 19 6.95 -5.00 -33.86
CA GLN A 19 5.65 -5.09 -33.22
C GLN A 19 5.38 -6.49 -32.69
N THR A 20 4.94 -6.59 -31.43
CA THR A 20 4.05 -7.67 -31.00
C THR A 20 2.65 -7.07 -30.87
N ALA A 21 1.71 -7.53 -31.71
CA ALA A 21 0.33 -7.07 -31.67
C ALA A 21 -0.26 -7.36 -30.28
N THR A 22 -0.75 -6.33 -29.58
CA THR A 22 -1.55 -6.56 -28.38
C THR A 22 -2.90 -7.14 -28.76
N SER A 23 -3.39 -8.08 -27.97
CA SER A 23 -4.69 -8.73 -28.16
C SER A 23 -5.89 -7.87 -27.75
N PHE A 24 -5.69 -6.56 -27.50
CA PHE A 24 -6.75 -5.66 -27.07
C PHE A 24 -7.75 -5.36 -28.17
N THR A 25 -9.03 -5.29 -27.82
CA THR A 25 -10.08 -4.78 -28.73
C THR A 25 -9.88 -3.28 -29.00
N PRO A 26 -10.48 -2.72 -30.07
CA PRO A 26 -10.50 -1.28 -30.31
C PRO A 26 -10.93 -0.44 -29.10
N GLU A 27 -11.96 -0.90 -28.38
CA GLU A 27 -12.48 -0.23 -27.19
C GLU A 27 -11.51 -0.32 -26.01
N GLU A 28 -10.89 -1.49 -25.79
CA GLU A 28 -9.86 -1.67 -24.77
C GLU A 28 -8.64 -0.78 -25.05
N LYS A 29 -8.21 -0.67 -26.31
CA LYS A 29 -7.13 0.23 -26.75
C LYS A 29 -7.45 1.69 -26.48
N ALA A 30 -8.62 2.14 -26.89
CA ALA A 30 -9.07 3.51 -26.70
C ALA A 30 -9.13 3.89 -25.21
N TYR A 31 -9.76 3.05 -24.40
CA TYR A 31 -9.86 3.29 -22.97
C TYR A 31 -8.50 3.20 -22.27
N PHE A 32 -7.62 2.27 -22.67
CA PHE A 32 -6.25 2.19 -22.15
C PHE A 32 -5.46 3.47 -22.40
N TYR A 33 -5.60 4.07 -23.59
CA TYR A 33 -4.99 5.37 -23.88
C TYR A 33 -5.51 6.47 -22.96
N HIS A 34 -6.82 6.56 -22.78
CA HIS A 34 -7.43 7.54 -21.88
C HIS A 34 -6.87 7.42 -20.46
N ILE A 35 -6.94 6.22 -19.85
CA ILE A 35 -6.52 6.04 -18.45
C ILE A 35 -5.05 6.39 -18.24
N VAL A 36 -4.18 6.06 -19.22
CA VAL A 36 -2.76 6.34 -19.13
C VAL A 36 -2.51 7.83 -19.25
N LYS A 37 -3.05 8.49 -20.26
CA LYS A 37 -2.81 9.92 -20.52
C LYS A 37 -3.37 10.84 -19.46
N LYS A 38 -4.45 10.44 -18.79
CA LYS A 38 -5.10 11.26 -17.78
C LYS A 38 -4.47 11.12 -16.39
N SER A 39 -3.97 9.93 -16.06
CA SER A 39 -3.34 9.70 -14.76
C SER A 39 -1.90 10.22 -14.80
N PRO A 40 -1.52 11.25 -14.01
CA PRO A 40 -0.18 11.83 -14.09
C PRO A 40 0.93 10.80 -13.86
N ILE A 41 0.72 9.84 -12.95
CA ILE A 41 1.69 8.78 -12.66
C ILE A 41 1.78 7.76 -13.81
N LEU A 42 0.66 7.46 -14.49
CA LEU A 42 0.68 6.56 -15.64
C LEU A 42 1.25 7.25 -16.88
N ASP A 43 0.90 8.51 -17.16
CA ASP A 43 1.45 9.23 -18.32
C ASP A 43 2.95 9.43 -18.16
N GLN A 44 3.42 9.77 -16.96
CA GLN A 44 4.84 9.91 -16.66
C GLN A 44 5.62 8.61 -16.93
N ASN A 45 5.05 7.46 -16.58
CA ASN A 45 5.77 6.18 -16.61
C ASN A 45 5.49 5.33 -17.86
N LEU A 46 4.32 5.46 -18.48
CA LEU A 46 3.85 4.66 -19.63
C LEU A 46 3.53 5.51 -20.86
N GLY A 47 3.16 6.78 -20.67
CA GLY A 47 2.52 7.61 -21.70
C GLY A 47 3.32 7.75 -22.99
N ARG A 48 4.64 7.72 -22.92
CA ARG A 48 5.50 7.81 -24.12
C ARG A 48 5.52 6.55 -24.97
N TYR A 49 5.09 5.41 -24.42
CA TYR A 49 5.02 4.13 -25.12
C TYR A 49 3.69 3.96 -25.87
N LEU A 50 2.75 4.89 -25.70
CA LEU A 50 1.49 4.97 -26.40
C LEU A 50 1.60 6.03 -27.49
N ILE A 51 1.80 5.57 -28.73
CA ILE A 51 2.02 6.44 -29.89
C ILE A 51 0.68 6.64 -30.60
N TYR A 52 0.07 7.80 -30.39
CA TYR A 52 -1.13 8.22 -31.10
C TYR A 52 -0.76 9.10 -32.30
N THR A 53 -1.25 8.74 -33.49
CA THR A 53 -0.98 9.44 -34.76
C THR A 53 -2.21 10.10 -35.37
N GLY A 54 -3.36 10.03 -34.70
CA GLY A 54 -4.59 10.70 -35.15
C GLY A 54 -4.60 12.20 -34.85
N GLU A 55 -5.71 12.85 -35.16
CA GLU A 55 -5.87 14.30 -34.95
C GLU A 55 -5.90 14.65 -33.45
N ASP A 56 -5.26 15.77 -33.09
CA ASP A 56 -5.34 16.38 -31.75
C ASP A 56 -6.68 17.12 -31.61
N VAL A 57 -7.62 16.51 -30.89
CA VAL A 57 -8.94 17.09 -30.65
C VAL A 57 -8.95 17.82 -29.31
N ARG A 58 -9.34 19.09 -29.31
CA ARG A 58 -9.38 19.94 -28.11
C ARG A 58 -10.77 20.49 -27.84
N MET A 59 -11.09 20.63 -26.56
CA MET A 59 -12.28 21.33 -26.08
C MET A 59 -12.13 22.86 -26.32
N PRO A 60 -13.23 23.65 -26.24
CA PRO A 60 -13.18 25.10 -26.42
C PRO A 60 -12.27 25.84 -25.42
N ASN A 61 -12.00 25.23 -24.26
CA ASN A 61 -11.07 25.74 -23.24
C ASN A 61 -9.58 25.43 -23.55
N GLY A 62 -9.30 24.70 -24.64
CA GLY A 62 -7.96 24.32 -25.07
C GLY A 62 -7.44 22.99 -24.48
N GLU A 63 -8.19 22.36 -23.56
CA GLU A 63 -7.85 21.05 -23.01
C GLU A 63 -8.05 19.94 -24.04
N VAL A 64 -7.30 18.84 -23.91
CA VAL A 64 -7.43 17.68 -24.81
C VAL A 64 -8.78 17.01 -24.58
N ASN A 65 -9.51 16.75 -25.66
CA ASN A 65 -10.79 16.04 -25.62
C ASN A 65 -10.55 14.53 -25.79
N PHE A 66 -10.32 13.84 -24.67
CA PHE A 66 -10.05 12.40 -24.66
C PHE A 66 -11.22 11.57 -25.19
N ASP A 67 -12.48 11.97 -24.98
CA ASP A 67 -13.66 11.25 -25.49
C ASP A 67 -13.72 11.21 -27.03
N SER A 68 -13.38 12.34 -27.66
CA SER A 68 -13.28 12.41 -29.12
C SER A 68 -12.14 11.54 -29.64
N ILE A 69 -10.99 11.57 -28.97
CA ILE A 69 -9.83 10.74 -29.32
C ILE A 69 -10.15 9.26 -29.13
N GLU A 70 -10.87 8.87 -28.07
CA GLU A 70 -11.33 7.49 -27.89
C GLU A 70 -12.20 7.05 -29.08
N SER A 71 -13.16 7.88 -29.49
CA SER A 71 -14.03 7.58 -30.63
C SER A 71 -13.25 7.42 -31.93
N LEU A 72 -12.19 8.24 -32.12
CA LEU A 72 -11.27 8.11 -33.24
C LEU A 72 -10.48 6.80 -33.17
N ILE A 73 -9.97 6.42 -32.01
CA ILE A 73 -9.23 5.15 -31.83
C ILE A 73 -10.16 3.94 -32.03
N ILE A 74 -11.41 3.99 -31.56
CA ILE A 74 -12.38 2.90 -31.76
C ILE A 74 -12.68 2.72 -33.25
N SER A 75 -12.85 3.82 -33.99
CA SER A 75 -13.14 3.78 -35.42
C SER A 75 -11.92 3.46 -36.28
N HIS A 76 -10.72 3.87 -35.85
CA HIS A 76 -9.45 3.71 -36.54
C HIS A 76 -8.37 3.22 -35.56
N PRO A 77 -8.39 1.93 -35.18
CA PRO A 77 -7.49 1.38 -34.15
C PRO A 77 -6.00 1.47 -34.49
N GLU A 78 -5.67 1.64 -35.77
CA GLU A 78 -4.32 1.84 -36.29
C GLU A 78 -3.69 3.18 -35.88
N PHE A 79 -4.51 4.15 -35.46
CA PHE A 79 -4.01 5.44 -34.95
C PHE A 79 -3.30 5.31 -33.61
N LEU A 80 -3.46 4.20 -32.90
CA LEU A 80 -2.80 3.97 -31.62
C LEU A 80 -1.93 2.73 -31.66
N ASN A 81 -0.64 2.93 -31.46
CA ASN A 81 0.36 1.87 -31.40
C ASN A 81 1.01 1.83 -30.02
N PHE A 82 1.28 0.60 -29.54
CA PHE A 82 1.99 0.36 -28.29
C PHE A 82 3.38 -0.19 -28.59
N ASP A 83 4.41 0.44 -28.03
CA ASP A 83 5.73 -0.18 -27.94
C ASP A 83 5.71 -1.22 -26.82
N THR A 84 5.15 -2.40 -27.12
CA THR A 84 4.95 -3.48 -26.16
C THR A 84 6.25 -3.98 -25.54
N TYR A 85 7.34 -3.98 -26.30
CA TYR A 85 8.64 -4.42 -25.80
C TYR A 85 9.20 -3.48 -24.74
N THR A 86 9.09 -2.16 -24.94
CA THR A 86 9.54 -1.19 -23.93
C THR A 86 8.53 -1.06 -22.78
N LEU A 87 7.24 -1.18 -23.07
CA LEU A 87 6.16 -1.17 -22.09
C LEU A 87 6.31 -2.29 -21.05
N ALA A 88 6.70 -3.49 -21.48
CA ALA A 88 6.97 -4.63 -20.61
C ALA A 88 8.05 -4.36 -19.54
N LYS A 89 8.92 -3.36 -19.76
CA LYS A 89 10.01 -2.96 -18.86
C LYS A 89 9.62 -1.82 -17.92
N ALA A 90 8.37 -1.34 -17.98
CA ALA A 90 7.86 -0.37 -17.04
C ALA A 90 7.79 -0.97 -15.62
N PRO A 91 7.74 -0.12 -14.58
CA PRO A 91 7.54 -0.61 -13.23
C PRO A 91 6.27 -1.49 -13.13
N LYS A 92 6.40 -2.65 -12.50
CA LYS A 92 5.39 -3.68 -12.32
C LYS A 92 4.13 -3.13 -11.67
N GLY A 93 4.28 -2.32 -10.62
CA GLY A 93 3.16 -1.67 -9.96
C GLY A 93 2.38 -0.74 -10.88
N ILE A 94 3.08 -0.01 -11.76
CA ILE A 94 2.46 0.90 -12.74
C ILE A 94 1.71 0.13 -13.83
N LEU A 95 2.28 -0.98 -14.31
CA LEU A 95 1.57 -1.88 -15.23
C LEU A 95 0.33 -2.48 -14.57
N ALA A 96 0.43 -2.84 -13.30
CA ALA A 96 -0.67 -3.39 -12.50
C ALA A 96 -1.79 -2.35 -12.26
N GLU A 97 -1.46 -1.09 -11.98
CA GLU A 97 -2.42 0.01 -11.85
C GLU A 97 -3.21 0.19 -13.15
N ALA A 98 -2.50 0.27 -14.28
CA ALA A 98 -3.14 0.43 -15.59
C ALA A 98 -4.03 -0.78 -15.92
N ALA A 99 -3.55 -2.00 -15.63
CA ALA A 99 -4.32 -3.23 -15.81
C ALA A 99 -5.56 -3.29 -14.91
N ASN A 100 -5.45 -2.88 -13.65
CA ASN A 100 -6.57 -2.81 -12.71
C ASN A 100 -7.65 -1.80 -13.16
N LYS A 101 -7.23 -0.61 -13.64
CA LYS A 101 -8.16 0.41 -14.16
C LYS A 101 -8.94 -0.10 -15.38
N LEU A 102 -8.29 -0.79 -16.30
CA LEU A 102 -8.95 -1.41 -17.44
C LEU A 102 -9.86 -2.58 -17.01
N ALA A 103 -9.43 -3.41 -16.06
CA ALA A 103 -10.26 -4.50 -15.51
C ALA A 103 -11.53 -3.99 -14.81
N LEU A 104 -11.45 -2.88 -14.08
CA LEU A 104 -12.59 -2.21 -13.46
C LEU A 104 -13.59 -1.67 -14.49
N TRP A 105 -13.09 -1.08 -15.57
CA TRP A 105 -13.92 -0.64 -16.69
C TRP A 105 -14.61 -1.82 -17.38
N ASP A 106 -13.88 -2.90 -17.63
CA ASP A 106 -14.42 -4.15 -18.18
C ASP A 106 -15.56 -4.70 -17.32
N LEU A 107 -15.35 -4.80 -16.00
CA LEU A 107 -16.37 -5.27 -15.07
C LEU A 107 -17.60 -4.35 -15.06
N ASN A 108 -17.40 -3.04 -15.07
CA ASN A 108 -18.51 -2.09 -15.14
C ASN A 108 -19.35 -2.29 -16.42
N ASN A 109 -18.70 -2.49 -17.56
CA ASN A 109 -19.37 -2.75 -18.83
C ASN A 109 -20.10 -4.09 -18.82
N LEU A 110 -19.50 -5.12 -18.22
CA LEU A 110 -20.09 -6.44 -18.05
C LEU A 110 -21.39 -6.39 -17.24
N LEU A 111 -21.37 -5.74 -16.07
CA LEU A 111 -22.53 -5.62 -15.19
C LEU A 111 -23.62 -4.73 -15.78
N LYS A 112 -23.25 -3.64 -16.48
CA LYS A 112 -24.20 -2.82 -17.25
C LYS A 112 -24.87 -3.67 -18.35
N ALA A 113 -24.10 -4.45 -19.11
CA ALA A 113 -24.65 -5.30 -20.17
C ALA A 113 -25.60 -6.38 -19.63
N LYS A 114 -25.30 -6.99 -18.48
CA LYS A 114 -26.21 -7.92 -17.80
C LYS A 114 -27.55 -7.26 -17.48
N ARG A 115 -27.53 -6.08 -16.86
CA ARG A 115 -28.75 -5.35 -16.47
C ARG A 115 -29.58 -4.89 -17.66
N SER A 116 -28.92 -4.47 -18.73
CA SER A 116 -29.59 -4.06 -19.98
C SER A 116 -29.98 -5.23 -20.88
N LYS A 117 -29.73 -6.49 -20.47
CA LYS A 117 -29.98 -7.70 -21.28
C LYS A 117 -29.27 -7.67 -22.65
N GLN A 118 -28.03 -7.18 -22.66
CA GLN A 118 -27.21 -7.01 -23.87
C GLN A 118 -25.95 -7.88 -23.90
N LEU A 119 -25.84 -8.90 -23.03
CA LEU A 119 -24.65 -9.76 -22.96
C LEU A 119 -24.34 -10.40 -24.32
N GLU A 120 -25.34 -11.04 -24.95
CA GLU A 120 -25.20 -11.71 -26.25
C GLU A 120 -24.87 -10.76 -27.38
N LYS A 121 -25.58 -9.63 -27.45
CA LYS A 121 -25.29 -8.60 -28.45
C LYS A 121 -23.85 -8.08 -28.35
N LYS A 122 -23.24 -8.12 -27.16
CA LYS A 122 -21.88 -7.64 -26.90
C LYS A 122 -20.84 -8.76 -26.79
N GLY A 123 -21.23 -10.03 -26.93
CA GLY A 123 -20.33 -11.19 -26.78
C GLY A 123 -19.71 -11.32 -25.38
N LEU A 124 -20.46 -10.97 -24.33
CA LEU A 124 -19.96 -10.90 -22.95
C LEU A 124 -20.43 -12.07 -22.06
N GLU A 125 -21.13 -13.07 -22.61
CA GLU A 125 -21.72 -14.16 -21.83
C GLU A 125 -20.67 -14.99 -21.09
N HIS A 126 -19.57 -15.35 -21.76
CA HIS A 126 -18.52 -16.15 -21.14
C HIS A 126 -17.84 -15.38 -19.99
N LYS A 127 -17.54 -14.08 -20.19
CA LYS A 127 -17.00 -13.21 -19.13
C LYS A 127 -17.99 -13.10 -17.96
N TYR A 128 -19.29 -13.01 -18.23
CA TYR A 128 -20.31 -12.95 -17.17
C TYR A 128 -20.46 -14.28 -16.44
N GLN A 129 -20.37 -15.40 -17.15
CA GLN A 129 -20.45 -16.74 -16.56
C GLN A 129 -19.36 -16.96 -15.52
N GLN A 130 -18.12 -16.55 -15.81
CA GLN A 130 -17.01 -16.62 -14.84
C GLN A 130 -17.30 -15.82 -13.57
N PHE A 131 -17.84 -14.61 -13.71
CA PHE A 131 -18.27 -13.79 -12.58
C PHE A 131 -19.43 -14.44 -11.81
N GLU A 132 -20.43 -14.97 -12.53
CA GLU A 132 -21.61 -15.59 -11.95
C GLU A 132 -21.27 -16.89 -11.20
N GLU A 133 -20.31 -17.68 -11.67
CA GLU A 133 -19.86 -18.91 -11.01
C GLU A 133 -19.33 -18.66 -9.59
N VAL A 134 -18.48 -17.63 -9.42
CA VAL A 134 -17.98 -17.23 -8.09
C VAL A 134 -19.14 -16.77 -7.20
N LEU A 135 -20.04 -15.95 -7.75
CA LEU A 135 -21.20 -15.45 -7.02
C LEU A 135 -22.11 -16.59 -6.57
N ARG A 136 -22.44 -17.52 -7.46
CA ARG A 136 -23.29 -18.71 -7.16
C ARG A 136 -22.70 -19.58 -6.06
N GLY A 137 -21.38 -19.75 -6.04
CA GLY A 137 -20.69 -20.55 -5.02
C GLY A 137 -20.85 -20.02 -3.59
N HIS A 138 -21.17 -18.73 -3.43
CA HIS A 138 -21.16 -18.05 -2.12
C HIS A 138 -22.51 -17.47 -1.70
N LEU A 139 -23.50 -17.42 -2.60
CA LEU A 139 -24.85 -16.96 -2.29
C LEU A 139 -25.62 -17.94 -1.37
N PRO A 140 -26.52 -17.45 -0.49
CA PRO A 140 -27.39 -18.30 0.30
C PRO A 140 -28.44 -19.01 -0.57
N SER A 141 -28.97 -20.15 -0.10
CA SER A 141 -29.99 -20.91 -0.85
C SER A 141 -31.25 -20.09 -1.18
N SER A 142 -31.62 -19.14 -0.33
CA SER A 142 -32.73 -18.19 -0.51
C SER A 142 -32.52 -17.18 -1.64
N ALA A 143 -31.28 -17.01 -2.13
CA ALA A 143 -30.97 -16.14 -3.25
C ALA A 143 -31.38 -16.72 -4.62
N PHE A 144 -31.76 -18.00 -4.67
CA PHE A 144 -32.08 -18.70 -5.91
C PHE A 144 -33.59 -18.86 -6.11
N LYS A 145 -34.01 -18.75 -7.38
CA LYS A 145 -35.35 -19.17 -7.83
C LYS A 145 -35.22 -20.41 -8.70
N THR A 146 -36.23 -21.27 -8.67
CA THR A 146 -36.32 -22.41 -9.58
C THR A 146 -37.25 -22.03 -10.72
N ILE A 147 -36.73 -22.00 -11.95
CA ILE A 147 -37.51 -21.79 -13.18
C ILE A 147 -37.14 -22.94 -14.13
N ASP A 148 -38.13 -23.66 -14.64
CA ASP A 148 -37.95 -24.80 -15.56
C ASP A 148 -36.92 -25.84 -15.08
N GLY A 149 -36.95 -26.15 -13.77
CA GLY A 149 -36.02 -27.09 -13.13
C GLY A 149 -34.60 -26.56 -12.93
N LYS A 150 -34.27 -25.34 -13.39
CA LYS A 150 -32.97 -24.71 -13.20
C LYS A 150 -33.00 -23.72 -12.04
N LYS A 151 -31.98 -23.79 -11.16
CA LYS A 151 -31.74 -22.77 -10.13
C LYS A 151 -31.07 -21.55 -10.76
N ILE A 152 -31.76 -20.44 -10.77
CA ILE A 152 -31.25 -19.14 -11.25
C ILE A 152 -31.14 -18.14 -10.10
N ILE A 153 -30.18 -17.22 -10.19
CA ILE A 153 -30.07 -16.12 -9.23
C ILE A 153 -31.30 -15.21 -9.36
N ASN A 154 -31.82 -14.73 -8.24
CA ASN A 154 -32.91 -13.77 -8.24
C ASN A 154 -32.50 -12.45 -8.91
N GLU A 155 -33.19 -12.06 -9.99
CA GLU A 155 -32.90 -10.85 -10.78
C GLU A 155 -32.87 -9.56 -9.95
N ARG A 156 -33.48 -9.52 -8.75
CA ARG A 156 -33.38 -8.37 -7.85
C ARG A 156 -31.93 -8.02 -7.48
N PHE A 157 -31.01 -9.00 -7.52
CA PHE A 157 -29.59 -8.75 -7.25
C PHE A 157 -28.89 -8.01 -8.39
N ASP A 158 -29.42 -8.01 -9.62
CA ASP A 158 -28.84 -7.25 -10.74
C ASP A 158 -28.76 -5.75 -10.43
N ASN A 159 -29.74 -5.23 -9.68
CA ASN A 159 -29.73 -3.84 -9.23
C ASN A 159 -28.75 -3.61 -8.07
N VAL A 160 -28.53 -4.60 -7.19
CA VAL A 160 -27.55 -4.50 -6.09
C VAL A 160 -26.11 -4.50 -6.63
N MET A 161 -25.89 -5.22 -7.73
CA MET A 161 -24.61 -5.28 -8.43
C MET A 161 -24.34 -4.05 -9.30
N ASP A 162 -25.24 -3.06 -9.36
CA ASP A 162 -25.01 -1.82 -10.09
C ASP A 162 -23.78 -1.07 -9.52
N PRO A 163 -22.73 -0.85 -10.33
CA PRO A 163 -21.53 -0.11 -9.92
C PRO A 163 -21.82 1.34 -9.51
N SER A 164 -22.92 1.92 -10.01
CA SER A 164 -23.27 3.31 -9.75
C SER A 164 -23.90 3.58 -8.38
N ILE A 165 -24.14 2.52 -7.60
CA ILE A 165 -24.82 2.56 -6.31
C ILE A 165 -23.79 2.42 -5.17
N ASN A 166 -23.86 3.31 -4.19
CA ASN A 166 -23.01 3.25 -2.99
C ASN A 166 -23.38 2.08 -2.07
N PHE A 167 -22.49 1.75 -1.13
CA PHE A 167 -22.67 0.60 -0.24
C PHE A 167 -23.94 0.72 0.62
N ARG A 168 -24.24 1.90 1.18
CA ARG A 168 -25.43 2.10 2.02
C ARG A 168 -26.73 1.82 1.26
N ASN A 169 -26.81 2.22 0.01
CA ASN A 169 -27.95 1.92 -0.85
C ASN A 169 -28.01 0.42 -1.19
N LYS A 170 -26.87 -0.25 -1.44
CA LYS A 170 -26.83 -1.71 -1.60
C LYS A 170 -27.37 -2.44 -0.38
N VAL A 171 -26.98 -2.04 0.84
CA VAL A 171 -27.52 -2.59 2.10
C VAL A 171 -29.03 -2.39 2.18
N THR A 172 -29.53 -1.19 1.83
CA THR A 172 -30.96 -0.88 1.85
C THR A 172 -31.74 -1.77 0.88
N MET A 173 -31.23 -1.97 -0.34
CA MET A 173 -31.85 -2.83 -1.35
C MET A 173 -31.91 -4.29 -0.94
N VAL A 174 -30.83 -4.80 -0.33
CA VAL A 174 -30.77 -6.17 0.20
C VAL A 174 -31.70 -6.33 1.42
N SER A 175 -31.76 -5.31 2.29
CA SER A 175 -32.66 -5.31 3.46
C SER A 175 -34.13 -5.28 3.09
N ALA A 176 -34.46 -4.71 1.93
CA ALA A 176 -35.83 -4.71 1.38
C ALA A 176 -36.26 -6.06 0.78
N MET A 177 -35.40 -7.08 0.80
CA MET A 177 -35.70 -8.42 0.28
C MET A 177 -36.22 -9.32 1.43
N PRO A 178 -37.54 -9.56 1.55
CA PRO A 178 -38.13 -10.25 2.70
C PRO A 178 -37.77 -11.73 2.80
N PHE A 179 -37.21 -12.30 1.72
CA PHE A 179 -36.77 -13.69 1.66
C PHE A 179 -35.35 -13.89 2.21
N LEU A 180 -34.66 -12.83 2.65
CA LEU A 180 -33.33 -12.89 3.25
C LEU A 180 -33.39 -12.48 4.73
N ASN A 181 -32.87 -13.32 5.61
CA ASN A 181 -32.58 -12.92 6.99
C ASN A 181 -31.26 -12.11 7.08
N PHE A 182 -30.99 -11.44 8.21
CA PHE A 182 -29.80 -10.59 8.36
C PHE A 182 -28.45 -11.29 8.06
N ASN A 183 -28.29 -12.56 8.40
CA ASN A 183 -27.05 -13.28 8.09
C ASN A 183 -26.95 -13.57 6.59
N GLU A 184 -28.07 -13.93 5.95
CA GLU A 184 -28.13 -14.12 4.50
C GLU A 184 -27.91 -12.81 3.73
N GLN A 185 -28.41 -11.68 4.25
CA GLN A 185 -28.14 -10.35 3.70
C GLN A 185 -26.64 -10.02 3.72
N GLN A 186 -25.96 -10.30 4.85
CA GLN A 186 -24.51 -10.17 4.96
C GLN A 186 -23.78 -11.11 3.98
N GLN A 187 -24.23 -12.37 3.89
CA GLN A 187 -23.68 -13.36 2.98
C GLN A 187 -23.79 -12.92 1.50
N VAL A 188 -24.92 -12.34 1.09
CA VAL A 188 -25.10 -11.80 -0.27
C VAL A 188 -24.08 -10.70 -0.57
N LEU A 189 -23.93 -9.73 0.34
CA LEU A 189 -23.00 -8.61 0.14
C LEU A 189 -21.54 -9.10 0.09
N ASN A 190 -21.17 -10.05 0.96
CA ASN A 190 -19.85 -10.70 0.92
C ASN A 190 -19.62 -11.49 -0.37
N ALA A 191 -20.63 -12.19 -0.88
CA ALA A 191 -20.54 -12.95 -2.13
C ALA A 191 -20.32 -12.01 -3.33
N ILE A 192 -21.00 -10.86 -3.36
CA ILE A 192 -20.79 -9.82 -4.39
C ILE A 192 -19.38 -9.25 -4.29
N ALA A 193 -18.93 -8.91 -3.08
CA ALA A 193 -17.58 -8.39 -2.84
C ALA A 193 -16.49 -9.37 -3.32
N LEU A 194 -16.65 -10.66 -3.02
CA LEU A 194 -15.74 -11.71 -3.46
C LEU A 194 -15.75 -11.88 -4.98
N ALA A 195 -16.92 -11.88 -5.62
CA ALA A 195 -17.04 -11.99 -7.07
C ALA A 195 -16.36 -10.82 -7.80
N ILE A 196 -16.51 -9.59 -7.28
CA ILE A 196 -15.84 -8.40 -7.81
C ILE A 196 -14.32 -8.53 -7.70
N ASN A 197 -13.79 -8.79 -6.49
CA ASN A 197 -12.34 -8.91 -6.30
C ASN A 197 -11.73 -10.06 -7.12
N THR A 198 -12.42 -11.19 -7.20
CA THR A 198 -11.95 -12.35 -7.99
C THR A 198 -11.89 -12.02 -9.48
N TYR A 199 -12.96 -11.41 -10.02
CA TYR A 199 -12.99 -11.03 -11.43
C TYR A 199 -11.90 -10.00 -11.75
N VAL A 200 -11.79 -8.94 -10.95
CA VAL A 200 -10.81 -7.87 -11.18
C VAL A 200 -9.39 -8.42 -11.06
N ASN A 201 -9.10 -9.27 -10.07
CA ASN A 201 -7.79 -9.89 -9.92
C ASN A 201 -7.37 -10.72 -11.14
N ASN A 202 -8.28 -11.58 -11.62
CA ASN A 202 -7.96 -12.45 -12.75
C ASN A 202 -7.82 -11.63 -14.03
N ARG A 203 -8.75 -10.69 -14.25
CA ARG A 203 -8.75 -9.85 -15.44
C ARG A 203 -7.57 -8.87 -15.47
N SER A 204 -7.19 -8.31 -14.32
CA SER A 204 -6.02 -7.44 -14.22
C SER A 204 -4.73 -8.23 -14.48
N TYR A 205 -4.64 -9.49 -14.06
CA TYR A 205 -3.50 -10.34 -14.41
C TYR A 205 -3.42 -10.64 -15.91
N GLU A 206 -4.56 -10.98 -16.55
CA GLU A 206 -4.61 -11.16 -18.00
C GLU A 206 -4.13 -9.91 -18.73
N ILE A 207 -4.62 -8.72 -18.36
CA ILE A 207 -4.21 -7.47 -18.98
C ILE A 207 -2.73 -7.18 -18.70
N PHE A 208 -2.27 -7.37 -17.47
CA PHE A 208 -0.87 -7.20 -17.08
C PHE A 208 0.07 -8.05 -17.95
N THR A 209 -0.26 -9.31 -18.19
CA THR A 209 0.51 -10.19 -19.08
C THR A 209 0.42 -9.76 -20.55
N GLN A 210 -0.74 -9.27 -21.02
CA GLN A 210 -0.90 -8.71 -22.37
C GLN A 210 -0.07 -7.44 -22.60
N LEU A 211 0.22 -6.67 -21.54
CA LEU A 211 1.14 -5.53 -21.56
C LEU A 211 2.62 -5.95 -21.49
N GLY A 212 2.89 -7.26 -21.40
CA GLY A 212 4.24 -7.84 -21.29
C GLY A 212 4.76 -7.97 -19.85
N GLY A 213 3.91 -7.74 -18.85
CA GLY A 213 4.26 -7.99 -17.46
C GLY A 213 4.40 -9.48 -17.17
N GLU A 214 5.47 -9.86 -16.48
CA GLU A 214 5.73 -11.24 -16.04
C GLU A 214 5.69 -11.32 -14.53
N ALA A 215 4.96 -12.27 -13.94
CA ALA A 215 4.94 -12.53 -12.50
C ALA A 215 4.48 -13.98 -12.24
N ASP A 216 5.20 -14.69 -11.37
CA ASP A 216 4.78 -16.01 -10.87
C ASP A 216 3.73 -15.86 -9.79
N ASN A 217 3.88 -14.84 -8.94
CA ASN A 217 2.94 -14.49 -7.90
C ASN A 217 2.31 -13.15 -8.28
N TYR A 218 1.00 -13.14 -8.47
CA TYR A 218 0.24 -11.93 -8.73
C TYR A 218 -1.03 -11.93 -7.89
N GLN A 219 -1.23 -10.88 -7.10
CA GLN A 219 -2.44 -10.66 -6.34
C GLN A 219 -2.86 -9.20 -6.49
N ASN A 220 -4.16 -8.97 -6.64
CA ASN A 220 -4.74 -7.67 -6.84
C ASN A 220 -6.03 -7.55 -6.02
N PHE A 221 -6.08 -6.53 -5.17
CA PHE A 221 -7.15 -6.32 -4.21
C PHE A 221 -7.74 -4.92 -4.37
N LEU A 222 -9.07 -4.85 -4.31
CA LEU A 222 -9.81 -3.62 -4.12
C LEU A 222 -10.38 -3.63 -2.71
N ILE A 223 -10.20 -2.51 -2.00
CA ILE A 223 -10.65 -2.35 -0.63
C ILE A 223 -11.32 -0.99 -0.49
N ALA A 224 -12.48 -0.97 0.16
CA ALA A 224 -13.07 0.25 0.70
C ALA A 224 -13.24 0.16 2.22
N VAL A 225 -13.01 1.27 2.89
CA VAL A 225 -13.23 1.46 4.33
C VAL A 225 -13.91 2.81 4.54
N GLY A 226 -14.80 2.91 5.53
CA GLY A 226 -15.55 4.15 5.80
C GLY A 226 -17.00 3.87 6.20
N ASP A 227 -17.90 4.80 5.90
CA ASP A 227 -19.33 4.72 6.21
C ASP A 227 -20.21 4.23 5.04
N GLY A 228 -19.63 4.11 3.84
CA GLY A 228 -20.31 3.59 2.65
C GLY A 228 -21.25 4.57 1.95
N THR A 229 -21.14 5.88 2.25
CA THR A 229 -21.97 6.93 1.65
C THR A 229 -21.42 7.46 0.31
N MET A 230 -20.15 7.19 0.02
CA MET A 230 -19.29 7.81 -0.99
C MET A 230 -19.01 9.29 -0.74
N SER A 231 -17.73 9.64 -0.61
CA SER A 231 -17.28 11.04 -0.52
C SER A 231 -17.47 11.78 -1.86
N SER A 232 -17.65 13.10 -1.81
CA SER A 232 -17.67 14.00 -2.97
C SER A 232 -16.40 13.89 -3.83
N SER A 233 -15.25 13.62 -3.21
CA SER A 233 -13.96 13.41 -3.87
C SER A 233 -13.89 12.13 -4.72
N THR A 234 -14.72 11.12 -4.43
CA THR A 234 -14.86 9.91 -5.25
C THR A 234 -15.43 10.21 -6.65
N PHE A 235 -15.95 11.44 -6.86
CA PHE A 235 -16.50 11.89 -8.14
C PHE A 235 -15.55 12.75 -8.97
N VAL A 236 -14.35 13.09 -8.47
CA VAL A 236 -13.37 13.91 -9.20
C VAL A 236 -12.86 13.18 -10.45
N ASP A 237 -12.82 11.85 -10.43
CA ASP A 237 -12.46 11.03 -11.59
C ASP A 237 -13.53 10.99 -12.70
N ARG A 238 -14.78 11.43 -12.41
CA ARG A 238 -15.83 11.50 -13.44
C ARG A 238 -15.73 12.80 -14.21
N GLU A 239 -15.42 12.67 -15.50
CA GLU A 239 -15.45 13.82 -16.41
C GLU A 239 -16.87 14.26 -16.67
N LYS A 240 -16.98 15.51 -17.11
CA LYS A 240 -18.15 16.00 -17.78
C LYS A 240 -17.80 16.21 -19.26
N ASP A 241 -18.69 15.79 -20.14
CA ASP A 241 -18.58 16.00 -21.58
C ASP A 241 -18.61 17.50 -21.93
N GLU A 242 -18.47 17.82 -23.21
CA GLU A 242 -18.58 19.17 -23.77
C GLU A 242 -19.91 19.90 -23.44
N ASN A 243 -20.93 19.16 -23.00
CA ASN A 243 -22.24 19.65 -22.57
C ASN A 243 -22.39 19.70 -21.03
N ASN A 244 -21.27 19.58 -20.29
CA ASN A 244 -21.20 19.57 -18.83
C ASN A 244 -21.99 18.42 -18.18
N ARG A 245 -22.25 17.32 -18.91
CA ARG A 245 -22.89 16.10 -18.41
C ARG A 245 -21.83 15.10 -18.05
N PHE A 246 -21.98 14.39 -16.92
CA PHE A 246 -20.99 13.38 -16.56
C PHE A 246 -20.83 12.33 -17.65
N ASN A 247 -19.59 12.08 -18.05
CA ASN A 247 -19.20 11.08 -19.02
C ASN A 247 -19.81 9.72 -18.63
N VAL A 248 -20.50 9.13 -19.60
CA VAL A 248 -21.23 7.87 -19.46
C VAL A 248 -20.28 6.67 -19.58
N ALA A 249 -19.14 6.85 -20.26
CA ALA A 249 -18.10 5.85 -20.49
C ALA A 249 -17.23 5.64 -19.24
N LEU A 250 -16.89 6.71 -18.50
CA LEU A 250 -16.16 6.59 -17.23
C LEU A 250 -17.02 5.93 -16.14
N PRO A 251 -16.62 4.76 -15.59
CA PRO A 251 -17.36 4.10 -14.52
C PRO A 251 -17.50 5.01 -13.30
N LYS A 252 -18.67 4.98 -12.64
CA LYS A 252 -18.69 5.17 -11.19
C LYS A 252 -18.06 3.91 -10.58
N SER A 253 -16.74 3.83 -10.56
CA SER A 253 -15.99 2.65 -10.09
C SER A 253 -16.10 2.47 -8.58
N SER A 254 -16.53 3.49 -7.86
CA SER A 254 -16.74 3.50 -6.40
C SER A 254 -17.60 2.34 -5.87
N GLY A 255 -18.68 1.98 -6.57
CA GLY A 255 -19.51 0.85 -6.17
C GLY A 255 -18.89 -0.51 -6.45
N LEU A 256 -17.72 -0.57 -7.10
CA LEU A 256 -16.91 -1.76 -7.32
C LEU A 256 -15.83 -1.96 -6.25
N PHE A 257 -15.60 -1.00 -5.35
CA PHE A 257 -14.71 -1.22 -4.22
C PHE A 257 -15.48 -1.90 -3.08
N PRO A 258 -15.15 -3.15 -2.72
CA PRO A 258 -15.87 -3.88 -1.70
C PRO A 258 -15.47 -3.41 -0.31
N TYR A 259 -16.47 -3.33 0.57
CA TYR A 259 -16.28 -3.08 2.00
C TYR A 259 -16.20 -4.40 2.75
N GLU A 260 -15.37 -4.44 3.78
CA GLU A 260 -15.51 -5.44 4.82
C GLU A 260 -16.69 -5.05 5.74
N ILE A 261 -17.57 -6.00 6.07
CA ILE A 261 -18.86 -5.68 6.72
C ILE A 261 -19.05 -6.44 8.03
N GLN A 262 -19.79 -5.82 8.95
CA GLN A 262 -20.16 -6.42 10.24
C GLN A 262 -21.64 -6.18 10.56
N ILE A 263 -22.22 -7.07 11.37
CA ILE A 263 -23.56 -6.88 11.92
C ILE A 263 -23.41 -6.16 13.26
N GLU A 264 -23.84 -4.91 13.31
CA GLU A 264 -23.86 -4.11 14.53
C GLU A 264 -25.21 -4.27 15.25
N LYS A 265 -25.17 -4.39 16.58
CA LYS A 265 -26.35 -4.43 17.43
C LYS A 265 -26.42 -3.14 18.23
N LYS A 266 -27.35 -2.25 17.88
CA LYS A 266 -27.59 -1.00 18.60
C LYS A 266 -28.74 -1.17 19.59
N LEU A 267 -28.53 -0.75 20.83
CA LEU A 267 -29.59 -0.68 21.84
C LEU A 267 -30.33 0.65 21.67
N GLU A 268 -31.53 0.59 21.09
CA GLU A 268 -32.48 1.70 21.09
C GLU A 268 -33.27 1.69 22.41
N GLY A 269 -32.79 2.45 23.38
CA GLY A 269 -33.42 2.57 24.70
C GLY A 269 -33.30 1.28 25.55
N LYS A 270 -34.19 1.12 26.54
CA LYS A 270 -34.04 0.07 27.57
C LYS A 270 -34.35 -1.37 27.11
N ARG A 271 -34.96 -1.58 25.94
CA ARG A 271 -35.48 -2.91 25.54
C ARG A 271 -35.39 -3.29 24.05
N LYS A 272 -35.08 -2.35 23.15
CA LYS A 272 -35.10 -2.63 21.70
C LYS A 272 -33.67 -2.73 21.20
N THR A 273 -33.31 -3.87 20.61
CA THR A 273 -32.03 -4.03 19.90
C THR A 273 -32.31 -3.99 18.41
N THR A 274 -31.80 -2.99 17.71
CA THR A 274 -31.81 -2.94 16.25
C THR A 274 -30.51 -3.55 15.71
N LYS A 275 -30.63 -4.32 14.63
CA LYS A 275 -29.48 -4.86 13.89
C LYS A 275 -29.33 -4.04 12.62
N SER A 276 -28.10 -3.64 12.31
CA SER A 276 -27.74 -3.05 11.01
C SER A 276 -26.49 -3.73 10.46
N ILE A 277 -26.40 -3.79 9.14
CA ILE A 277 -25.16 -4.17 8.45
C ILE A 277 -24.40 -2.87 8.22
N GLU A 278 -23.19 -2.80 8.75
CA GLU A 278 -22.34 -1.62 8.70
C GLU A 278 -20.99 -1.99 8.08
N PRO A 279 -20.40 -1.09 7.27
CA PRO A 279 -19.03 -1.26 6.81
C PRO A 279 -18.05 -1.11 7.98
N ARG A 280 -16.90 -1.79 7.88
CA ARG A 280 -15.76 -1.55 8.76
C ARG A 280 -15.03 -0.28 8.31
N ARG A 281 -14.56 0.48 9.30
CA ARG A 281 -13.75 1.71 9.12
C ARG A 281 -12.26 1.42 8.97
N THR A 282 -11.87 0.16 9.12
CA THR A 282 -10.52 -0.34 8.98
C THR A 282 -10.56 -1.68 8.30
N ASN A 283 -9.60 -1.95 7.44
CA ASN A 283 -9.40 -3.25 6.84
C ASN A 283 -7.98 -3.73 7.14
N ILE A 284 -7.83 -5.05 7.29
CA ILE A 284 -6.55 -5.72 7.48
C ILE A 284 -6.45 -6.81 6.42
N THR A 285 -5.46 -6.70 5.55
CA THR A 285 -5.17 -7.65 4.48
C THR A 285 -3.85 -8.35 4.77
N ASN A 286 -3.89 -9.67 4.92
CA ASN A 286 -2.70 -10.49 5.18
C ASN A 286 -2.21 -11.11 3.87
N ILE A 287 -0.92 -10.94 3.59
CA ILE A 287 -0.24 -11.50 2.42
C ILE A 287 1.09 -12.14 2.85
N TYR A 288 1.78 -12.77 1.90
CA TYR A 288 3.13 -13.30 2.11
C TYR A 288 4.10 -12.69 1.09
N THR A 289 5.37 -12.51 1.47
CA THR A 289 6.42 -12.28 0.48
C THR A 289 6.52 -13.45 -0.48
N SER A 290 7.11 -13.21 -1.64
CA SER A 290 7.23 -14.19 -2.72
C SER A 290 8.12 -15.38 -2.35
N GLY A 291 9.09 -15.18 -1.45
CA GLY A 291 10.14 -16.16 -1.15
C GLY A 291 10.96 -16.56 -2.39
N LYS A 292 11.62 -17.72 -2.33
CA LYS A 292 12.37 -18.32 -3.46
C LYS A 292 13.43 -17.39 -4.06
N ASN A 293 14.04 -16.55 -3.23
CA ASN A 293 15.04 -15.55 -3.64
C ASN A 293 14.50 -14.60 -4.71
N LYS A 294 13.23 -14.21 -4.57
CA LYS A 294 12.59 -13.15 -5.36
C LYS A 294 12.20 -12.01 -4.44
N ALA A 295 12.34 -10.79 -4.95
CA ALA A 295 11.83 -9.61 -4.26
C ALA A 295 10.30 -9.58 -4.32
N THR A 296 9.68 -8.85 -3.39
CA THR A 296 8.22 -8.62 -3.39
C THR A 296 7.95 -7.14 -3.61
N ASN A 297 7.15 -6.84 -4.62
CA ASN A 297 6.69 -5.50 -4.95
C ASN A 297 5.23 -5.37 -4.52
N ILE A 298 4.94 -4.36 -3.71
CA ILE A 298 3.59 -3.99 -3.29
C ILE A 298 3.32 -2.61 -3.86
N HIS A 299 2.38 -2.48 -4.79
CA HIS A 299 1.93 -1.20 -5.30
C HIS A 299 0.60 -0.81 -4.70
N VAL A 300 0.47 0.47 -4.37
CA VAL A 300 -0.71 1.05 -3.71
C VAL A 300 -1.19 2.27 -4.49
N ASP A 301 -2.47 2.29 -4.89
CA ASP A 301 -3.11 3.44 -5.54
C ASP A 301 -4.40 3.82 -4.80
N VAL A 302 -4.52 5.09 -4.43
CA VAL A 302 -5.69 5.61 -3.73
C VAL A 302 -6.70 6.11 -4.76
N TYR A 303 -7.89 5.53 -4.75
CA TYR A 303 -9.00 5.87 -5.66
C TYR A 303 -9.99 6.84 -5.03
N GLY A 304 -10.25 6.67 -3.73
CA GLY A 304 -11.13 7.54 -2.95
C GLY A 304 -10.37 8.01 -1.73
N TYR A 305 -10.31 9.33 -1.53
CA TYR A 305 -9.63 9.96 -0.41
C TYR A 305 -10.39 11.20 0.04
N ASN A 306 -10.28 11.57 1.31
CA ASN A 306 -10.84 12.83 1.79
C ASN A 306 -9.79 13.96 1.67
N GLU A 307 -10.19 15.10 1.10
CA GLU A 307 -9.36 16.33 1.03
C GLU A 307 -9.15 16.97 2.42
N GLU A 308 -9.94 16.64 3.44
CA GLU A 308 -9.79 17.20 4.79
C GLU A 308 -9.06 16.24 5.76
N LYS A 309 -8.99 14.94 5.44
CA LYS A 309 -8.46 13.91 6.34
C LYS A 309 -7.50 12.98 5.62
N GLN A 310 -6.35 12.76 6.23
CA GLN A 310 -5.28 12.00 5.61
C GLN A 310 -5.60 10.49 5.51
N THR A 311 -5.62 9.94 4.29
CA THR A 311 -5.65 8.48 4.11
C THR A 311 -4.39 7.89 4.75
N THR A 312 -4.54 6.85 5.58
CA THR A 312 -3.42 6.20 6.27
C THR A 312 -3.39 4.72 5.91
N VAL A 313 -2.30 4.29 5.29
CA VAL A 313 -1.99 2.89 5.01
C VAL A 313 -0.80 2.47 5.88
N VAL A 314 -0.89 1.33 6.53
CA VAL A 314 0.20 0.77 7.34
C VAL A 314 0.57 -0.58 6.77
N ILE A 315 1.83 -0.75 6.41
CA ILE A 315 2.40 -2.06 6.08
C ILE A 315 3.16 -2.52 7.33
N GLU A 316 2.96 -3.75 7.79
CA GLU A 316 3.67 -4.30 8.94
C GLU A 316 4.36 -5.62 8.55
N ARG A 317 5.64 -5.73 8.86
CA ARG A 317 6.48 -6.90 8.60
C ARG A 317 7.50 -7.08 9.72
N ASN A 318 7.60 -8.29 10.26
CA ASN A 318 8.56 -8.63 11.33
C ASN A 318 8.52 -7.67 12.54
N GLY A 319 7.33 -7.16 12.86
CA GLY A 319 7.12 -6.21 13.95
C GLY A 319 7.58 -4.77 13.67
N LEU A 320 8.02 -4.46 12.44
CA LEU A 320 8.26 -3.10 11.94
C LEU A 320 7.06 -2.62 11.13
N SER A 321 6.65 -1.37 11.37
CA SER A 321 5.51 -0.73 10.71
C SER A 321 6.01 0.41 9.80
N TYR A 322 5.55 0.40 8.55
CA TYR A 322 5.81 1.41 7.53
C TYR A 322 4.50 2.14 7.26
N HIS A 323 4.43 3.41 7.67
CA HIS A 323 3.26 4.25 7.50
C HIS A 323 3.35 4.97 6.16
N LEU A 324 2.24 5.01 5.44
CA LEU A 324 2.09 5.71 4.18
C LEU A 324 0.87 6.63 4.31
N PHE A 325 1.10 7.93 4.25
CA PHE A 325 0.11 8.96 4.45
C PHE A 325 -0.24 9.64 3.14
N GLY A 326 -1.53 9.75 2.83
CA GLY A 326 -2.02 10.42 1.63
C GLY A 326 -1.81 11.93 1.68
N SER A 327 -1.68 12.58 0.53
CA SER A 327 -1.75 14.04 0.46
C SER A 327 -3.20 14.50 0.34
N VAL A 328 -3.48 15.70 0.85
CA VAL A 328 -4.72 16.44 0.57
C VAL A 328 -4.76 16.93 -0.88
N ASP A 329 -3.61 17.29 -1.45
CA ASP A 329 -3.50 17.91 -2.78
C ASP A 329 -3.37 16.89 -3.91
N ASN A 330 -2.92 15.66 -3.60
CA ASN A 330 -2.79 14.59 -4.57
C ASN A 330 -3.11 13.23 -3.95
N ARG A 331 -3.61 12.29 -4.77
CA ARG A 331 -3.96 10.93 -4.35
C ARG A 331 -2.77 10.05 -3.93
N PHE A 332 -1.54 10.57 -3.93
CA PHE A 332 -0.34 9.77 -3.64
C PHE A 332 -0.08 9.67 -2.14
N LEU A 333 0.52 8.54 -1.77
CA LEU A 333 0.95 8.25 -0.42
C LEU A 333 2.44 8.57 -0.24
N SER A 334 2.83 8.92 0.99
CA SER A 334 4.20 9.23 1.39
C SER A 334 4.49 8.75 2.82
N PRO A 335 5.68 8.23 3.12
CA PRO A 335 6.11 7.97 4.50
C PRO A 335 6.28 9.23 5.36
N ASP A 336 6.32 10.40 4.73
CA ASP A 336 6.43 11.67 5.44
C ASP A 336 5.06 12.10 5.99
N SER A 337 4.91 12.08 7.32
CA SER A 337 3.67 12.52 7.97
C SER A 337 3.38 14.02 7.82
N SER A 338 4.37 14.83 7.41
CA SER A 338 4.17 16.26 7.11
C SER A 338 3.60 16.49 5.70
N TYR A 339 3.41 15.42 4.93
CA TYR A 339 2.86 15.44 3.58
C TYR A 339 1.37 15.81 3.58
N ALA A 340 1.11 17.12 3.73
CA ALA A 340 -0.13 17.85 3.47
C ALA A 340 -1.41 17.28 4.13
N GLY A 341 -1.60 17.47 5.44
CA GLY A 341 -2.90 17.27 6.10
C GLY A 341 -2.93 17.80 7.55
N GLU A 342 -4.07 18.39 7.97
CA GLU A 342 -4.25 18.92 9.34
C GLU A 342 -4.73 17.85 10.35
N ALA A 343 -5.45 16.83 9.88
CA ALA A 343 -6.01 15.75 10.69
C ALA A 343 -5.50 14.37 10.24
N THR A 344 -4.63 13.77 11.06
CA THR A 344 -4.07 12.42 10.86
C THR A 344 -4.69 11.42 11.83
N TYR A 345 -4.49 10.11 11.64
CA TYR A 345 -4.94 9.11 12.61
C TYR A 345 -4.31 9.34 14.01
N TYR A 346 -3.15 9.99 14.09
CA TYR A 346 -2.53 10.42 15.35
C TYR A 346 -3.31 11.51 16.07
N SER A 347 -4.07 12.34 15.37
CA SER A 347 -4.95 13.33 16.02
C SER A 347 -5.96 12.65 16.96
N ILE A 348 -6.46 11.47 16.57
CA ILE A 348 -7.37 10.62 17.36
C ILE A 348 -6.65 10.05 18.59
N ILE A 349 -5.43 9.51 18.41
CA ILE A 349 -4.62 8.97 19.51
C ILE A 349 -4.23 10.08 20.51
N ASN A 350 -3.91 11.27 20.01
CA ASN A 350 -3.60 12.44 20.82
C ASN A 350 -4.82 12.93 21.59
N ALA A 351 -6.00 12.96 20.96
CA ALA A 351 -7.25 13.31 21.64
C ALA A 351 -7.58 12.31 22.76
N LEU A 352 -7.47 11.01 22.49
CA LEU A 352 -7.62 9.96 23.51
C LEU A 352 -6.63 10.14 24.65
N THR A 353 -5.36 10.45 24.35
CA THR A 353 -4.32 10.66 25.37
C THR A 353 -4.63 11.87 26.26
N ARG A 354 -5.10 12.99 25.68
CA ARG A 354 -5.52 14.17 26.46
C ARG A 354 -6.69 13.85 27.38
N ASP A 355 -7.70 13.13 26.88
CA ASP A 355 -8.90 12.81 27.66
C ASP A 355 -8.63 11.76 28.76
N ILE A 356 -7.75 10.79 28.50
CA ILE A 356 -7.24 9.87 29.53
C ILE A 356 -6.55 10.66 30.64
N ALA A 357 -5.69 11.62 30.31
CA ALA A 357 -5.02 12.46 31.31
C ALA A 357 -6.02 13.28 32.14
N ARG A 358 -7.05 13.84 31.50
CA ARG A 358 -8.12 14.60 32.18
C ARG A 358 -8.91 13.72 33.15
N VAL A 359 -9.34 12.53 32.74
CA VAL A 359 -10.10 11.61 33.61
C VAL A 359 -9.21 11.09 34.75
N ASN A 360 -7.93 10.82 34.48
CA ASN A 360 -6.97 10.46 35.52
C ASN A 360 -6.81 11.56 36.58
N ASP A 361 -6.72 12.84 36.18
CA ASP A 361 -6.67 13.95 37.15
C ASP A 361 -7.99 14.12 37.92
N MET A 362 -9.14 13.85 37.31
CA MET A 362 -10.43 13.83 38.01
C MET A 362 -10.49 12.75 39.11
N ILE A 363 -9.85 11.59 38.90
CA ILE A 363 -9.83 10.49 39.88
C ILE A 363 -8.73 10.70 40.93
N TYR A 364 -7.49 10.87 40.47
CA TYR A 364 -6.27 10.82 41.28
C TYR A 364 -5.60 12.19 41.50
N GLY A 365 -6.10 13.26 40.88
CA GLY A 365 -5.52 14.59 40.98
C GLY A 365 -5.59 15.17 42.39
N LYS A 366 -4.89 16.30 42.60
CA LYS A 366 -4.76 16.94 43.92
C LYS A 366 -6.09 17.30 44.59
N LYS A 367 -7.14 17.49 43.78
CA LYS A 367 -8.53 17.72 44.22
C LYS A 367 -9.50 16.76 43.53
N GLY A 368 -9.03 15.57 43.14
CA GLY A 368 -9.83 14.53 42.50
C GLY A 368 -10.73 13.77 43.49
N TYR A 369 -11.42 12.76 42.99
CA TYR A 369 -12.33 11.93 43.80
C TYR A 369 -11.64 11.29 45.00
N ASP A 370 -10.40 10.80 44.85
CA ASP A 370 -9.66 10.17 45.96
C ASP A 370 -9.38 11.16 47.10
N PHE A 371 -9.03 12.39 46.75
CA PHE A 371 -8.84 13.46 47.74
C PHE A 371 -10.14 13.78 48.48
N TRP A 372 -11.25 13.97 47.76
CA TRP A 372 -12.53 14.33 48.37
C TRP A 372 -13.13 13.20 49.20
N ILE A 373 -13.03 11.96 48.74
CA ILE A 373 -13.44 10.78 49.52
C ILE A 373 -12.63 10.70 50.81
N ALA A 374 -11.30 10.85 50.74
CA ALA A 374 -10.44 10.84 51.93
C ALA A 374 -10.75 12.01 52.89
N TYR A 375 -11.04 13.20 52.35
CA TYR A 375 -11.46 14.37 53.13
C TYR A 375 -12.77 14.10 53.89
N TRP A 376 -13.81 13.62 53.21
CA TRP A 376 -15.10 13.32 53.82
C TRP A 376 -15.05 12.13 54.78
N GLU A 377 -14.21 11.13 54.52
CA GLU A 377 -13.93 10.04 55.47
C GLU A 377 -13.29 10.58 56.76
N LYS A 378 -12.35 11.52 56.65
CA LYS A 378 -11.73 12.18 57.80
C LYS A 378 -12.74 13.04 58.57
N GLU A 379 -13.58 13.81 57.90
CA GLU A 379 -14.63 14.59 58.55
C GLU A 379 -15.70 13.71 59.19
N LYS A 380 -16.10 12.61 58.55
CA LYS A 380 -17.00 11.60 59.13
C LYS A 380 -16.43 11.03 60.43
N ALA A 381 -15.14 10.68 60.45
CA ALA A 381 -14.46 10.16 61.64
C ALA A 381 -14.39 11.20 62.77
N LYS A 382 -14.06 12.47 62.46
CA LYS A 382 -14.06 13.58 63.44
C LYS A 382 -15.45 13.84 64.02
N THR A 383 -16.48 13.84 63.17
CA THR A 383 -17.87 14.03 63.58
C THR A 383 -18.33 12.89 64.47
N SER A 384 -18.01 11.63 64.13
CA SER A 384 -18.30 10.45 64.98
C SER A 384 -17.70 10.61 66.38
N LEU A 385 -16.43 10.98 66.46
CA LEU A 385 -15.75 11.19 67.74
C LEU A 385 -16.35 12.37 68.54
N SER A 386 -16.90 13.36 67.83
CA SER A 386 -17.60 14.50 68.44
C SER A 386 -18.99 14.12 68.96
N ILE A 387 -19.71 13.23 68.24
CA ILE A 387 -20.95 12.61 68.69
C ILE A 387 -20.68 11.85 69.99
N ASP A 388 -19.72 10.92 70.01
CA ASP A 388 -19.39 10.11 71.20
C ASP A 388 -19.08 10.99 72.43
N LYS A 389 -18.28 12.05 72.24
CA LYS A 389 -17.93 13.00 73.29
C LYS A 389 -19.14 13.78 73.79
N THR A 390 -20.05 14.17 72.90
CA THR A 390 -21.23 14.99 73.24
C THR A 390 -22.31 14.13 73.87
N GLU A 391 -22.53 12.90 73.39
CA GLU A 391 -23.41 11.91 73.98
C GLU A 391 -22.95 11.51 75.39
N LYS A 392 -21.64 11.29 75.59
CA LYS A 392 -21.07 11.07 76.92
C LYS A 392 -21.40 12.22 77.87
N LYS A 393 -21.21 13.48 77.42
CA LYS A 393 -21.59 14.66 78.21
C LYS A 393 -23.09 14.73 78.50
N VAL A 394 -23.95 14.43 77.52
CA VAL A 394 -25.41 14.35 77.70
C VAL A 394 -25.78 13.26 78.72
N SER A 395 -25.06 12.13 78.72
CA SER A 395 -25.22 11.05 79.70
C SER A 395 -24.75 11.47 81.09
N ASP A 396 -23.65 12.22 81.21
CA ASP A 396 -23.17 12.75 82.49
C ASP A 396 -24.21 13.71 83.11
N PHE A 397 -24.95 14.45 82.29
CA PHE A 397 -26.10 15.25 82.73
C PHE A 397 -27.34 14.44 83.14
N ARG A 398 -27.44 13.14 82.79
CA ARG A 398 -28.51 12.25 83.30
C ARG A 398 -28.32 11.89 84.78
N GLY A 399 -27.12 12.10 85.34
CA GLY A 399 -26.78 11.77 86.73
C GLY A 399 -26.51 12.95 87.66
N SER A 400 -26.53 14.21 87.20
CA SER A 400 -26.15 15.36 88.02
C SER A 400 -27.34 16.26 88.42
N THR A 401 -28.00 15.93 89.53
CA THR A 401 -28.61 16.95 90.40
C THR A 401 -27.57 17.36 91.43
N THR A 402 -26.67 18.27 91.09
CA THR A 402 -25.77 18.85 92.09
C THR A 402 -26.49 19.99 92.80
N ILE A 403 -27.02 19.73 94.00
CA ILE A 403 -27.38 20.79 94.94
C ILE A 403 -26.08 21.46 95.38
N THR A 404 -25.74 22.61 94.77
CA THR A 404 -24.64 23.43 95.27
C THR A 404 -25.16 24.36 96.36
N THR A 405 -24.90 24.04 97.63
CA THR A 405 -25.02 25.03 98.71
C THR A 405 -23.85 26.00 98.61
N SER A 406 -23.99 27.05 97.80
CA SER A 406 -23.11 28.20 97.96
C SER A 406 -23.44 28.87 99.29
N LYS A 407 -22.53 28.76 100.28
CA LYS A 407 -22.61 29.57 101.50
C LYS A 407 -22.37 31.03 101.10
N LYS A 408 -23.44 31.80 100.91
CA LYS A 408 -23.38 33.26 101.12
C LYS A 408 -24.07 33.60 102.44
N LYS A 409 -23.31 34.23 103.34
CA LYS A 409 -23.82 34.84 104.59
C LYS A 409 -24.99 35.78 104.26
N LYS A 410 -26.11 35.60 104.96
CA LYS A 410 -27.33 36.43 104.91
C LYS A 410 -27.10 37.87 105.39
N LYS A 411 -27.77 38.82 104.74
CA LYS A 411 -28.91 39.54 105.33
C LYS A 411 -30.00 39.66 104.24
N GLY A 412 -31.20 39.14 104.51
CA GLY A 412 -32.34 39.06 103.57
C GLY A 412 -32.55 37.65 103.00
N GLN A 413 -33.81 37.26 102.78
CA GLN A 413 -34.29 35.89 102.49
C GLN A 413 -33.50 35.14 101.40
N SER A 414 -33.23 33.84 101.66
CA SER A 414 -32.62 32.91 100.71
C SER A 414 -33.71 32.00 100.16
N TYR A 415 -33.94 32.08 98.86
CA TYR A 415 -34.63 31.04 98.10
C TYR A 415 -33.57 30.11 97.48
N PRO A 416 -33.76 28.78 97.48
CA PRO A 416 -32.92 27.89 96.70
C PRO A 416 -33.13 28.18 95.21
N SER A 417 -32.11 28.69 94.51
CA SER A 417 -32.14 28.72 93.05
C SER A 417 -31.75 27.35 92.53
N VAL A 418 -32.74 26.61 92.02
CA VAL A 418 -32.50 25.43 91.19
C VAL A 418 -31.95 25.95 89.87
N SER A 419 -30.66 25.77 89.59
CA SER A 419 -30.18 25.93 88.21
C SER A 419 -30.63 24.70 87.44
N ASP A 420 -31.70 24.83 86.69
CA ASP A 420 -32.21 23.72 85.89
C ASP A 420 -31.18 23.35 84.82
N GLY A 421 -30.62 22.14 84.93
CA GLY A 421 -29.75 21.56 83.90
C GLY A 421 -30.52 21.22 82.61
N GLY A 422 -31.85 21.35 82.62
CA GLY A 422 -32.75 21.07 81.51
C GLY A 422 -32.43 21.85 80.23
N ASP A 423 -32.18 23.17 80.32
CA ASP A 423 -31.91 23.99 79.13
C ASP A 423 -30.58 23.64 78.46
N LYS A 424 -29.50 23.49 79.25
CA LYS A 424 -28.18 23.07 78.73
C LYS A 424 -28.19 21.65 78.18
N ARG A 425 -29.01 20.77 78.76
CA ARG A 425 -29.22 19.42 78.25
C ARG A 425 -29.97 19.43 76.93
N ARG A 426 -31.02 20.24 76.80
CA ARG A 426 -31.78 20.39 75.55
C ARG A 426 -30.89 20.94 74.43
N GLU A 427 -30.09 21.96 74.74
CA GLU A 427 -29.10 22.53 73.82
C GLU A 427 -28.07 21.48 73.36
N MET A 428 -27.58 20.63 74.27
CA MET A 428 -26.65 19.54 73.91
C MET A 428 -27.33 18.41 73.12
N GLN A 429 -28.62 18.14 73.35
CA GLN A 429 -29.40 17.18 72.56
C GLN A 429 -29.65 17.70 71.13
N GLU A 430 -29.97 18.99 70.97
CA GLU A 430 -30.04 19.65 69.66
C GLU A 430 -28.68 19.61 68.95
N LYS A 431 -27.58 19.81 69.70
CA LYS A 431 -26.22 19.67 69.17
C LYS A 431 -25.87 18.25 68.73
N VAL A 432 -26.35 17.22 69.42
CA VAL A 432 -26.18 15.82 68.99
C VAL A 432 -26.98 15.55 67.70
N LEU A 433 -28.22 16.02 67.61
CA LEU A 433 -29.05 15.88 66.40
C LEU A 433 -28.40 16.54 65.18
N THR A 434 -27.86 17.75 65.32
CA THR A 434 -27.14 18.44 64.25
C THR A 434 -25.86 17.70 63.84
N LEU A 435 -25.10 17.14 64.80
CA LEU A 435 -23.92 16.32 64.50
C LEU A 435 -24.29 15.03 63.75
N TYR A 436 -25.39 14.36 64.12
CA TYR A 436 -25.89 13.20 63.37
C TYR A 436 -26.33 13.59 61.96
N GLY A 437 -27.04 14.72 61.80
CA GLY A 437 -27.39 15.25 60.47
C GLY A 437 -26.16 15.50 59.58
N TYR A 438 -25.10 16.09 60.13
CA TYR A 438 -23.84 16.30 59.41
C TYR A 438 -23.08 14.99 59.13
N TYR A 439 -23.15 14.01 60.03
CA TYR A 439 -22.57 12.68 59.83
C TYR A 439 -23.25 11.92 58.69
N ASP A 440 -24.58 11.98 58.60
CA ASP A 440 -25.35 11.40 57.49
C ASP A 440 -25.08 12.12 56.17
N GLN A 441 -24.90 13.44 56.20
CA GLN A 441 -24.44 14.21 55.04
C GLN A 441 -23.07 13.70 54.54
N CYS A 442 -22.10 13.53 55.44
CA CYS A 442 -20.77 12.99 55.09
C CYS A 442 -20.89 11.61 54.42
N LYS A 443 -21.72 10.71 54.96
CA LYS A 443 -21.99 9.39 54.37
C LYS A 443 -22.60 9.49 52.96
N SER A 444 -23.58 10.39 52.79
CA SER A 444 -24.22 10.62 51.49
C SER A 444 -23.22 11.12 50.45
N GLU A 445 -22.37 12.09 50.81
CA GLU A 445 -21.33 12.62 49.92
C GLU A 445 -20.28 11.56 49.57
N ILE A 446 -19.81 10.77 50.53
CA ILE A 446 -18.90 9.66 50.26
C ILE A 446 -19.53 8.68 49.26
N LYS A 447 -20.79 8.28 49.48
CA LYS A 447 -21.49 7.35 48.59
C LYS A 447 -21.64 7.92 47.18
N LYS A 448 -21.98 9.21 47.06
CA LYS A 448 -22.10 9.92 45.79
C LYS A 448 -20.77 9.98 45.05
N LEU A 449 -19.71 10.44 45.72
CA LEU A 449 -18.36 10.54 45.15
C LEU A 449 -17.80 9.17 44.76
N THR A 450 -18.09 8.12 45.54
CA THR A 450 -17.68 6.75 45.21
C THR A 450 -18.35 6.28 43.92
N LEU A 451 -19.66 6.51 43.76
CA LEU A 451 -20.38 6.17 42.53
C LEU A 451 -19.88 6.97 41.32
N GLU A 452 -19.60 8.25 41.50
CA GLU A 452 -19.02 9.09 40.44
C GLU A 452 -17.61 8.63 40.06
N LYS A 453 -16.78 8.24 41.05
CA LYS A 453 -15.46 7.63 40.83
C LYS A 453 -15.56 6.33 40.03
N GLU A 454 -16.49 5.44 40.39
CA GLU A 454 -16.72 4.18 39.66
C GLU A 454 -17.03 4.44 38.17
N ARG A 455 -17.93 5.39 37.89
CA ARG A 455 -18.24 5.82 36.52
C ARG A 455 -17.04 6.41 35.79
N ALA A 456 -16.22 7.21 36.48
CA ALA A 456 -15.00 7.77 35.92
C ALA A 456 -13.96 6.69 35.61
N MET A 457 -13.81 5.67 36.47
CA MET A 457 -12.92 4.52 36.24
C MET A 457 -13.39 3.68 35.05
N GLU A 458 -14.70 3.46 34.90
CA GLU A 458 -15.25 2.77 33.73
C GLU A 458 -14.99 3.55 32.44
N LEU A 459 -15.18 4.88 32.47
CA LEU A 459 -14.84 5.75 31.34
C LEU A 459 -13.34 5.67 31.01
N LEU A 460 -12.46 5.75 32.01
CA LEU A 460 -11.01 5.64 31.83
C LEU A 460 -10.63 4.32 31.16
N SER A 461 -11.13 3.19 31.67
CA SER A 461 -10.88 1.86 31.09
C SER A 461 -11.36 1.77 29.63
N ASN A 462 -12.52 2.35 29.32
CA ASN A 462 -13.02 2.41 27.95
C ASN A 462 -12.13 3.25 27.03
N LEU A 463 -11.63 4.41 27.49
CA LEU A 463 -10.71 5.26 26.73
C LEU A 463 -9.35 4.58 26.51
N GLU A 464 -8.80 3.94 27.53
CA GLU A 464 -7.54 3.18 27.44
C GLU A 464 -7.66 2.01 26.46
N ARG A 465 -8.77 1.28 26.47
CA ARG A 465 -9.03 0.22 25.49
C ARG A 465 -9.10 0.77 24.06
N LYS A 466 -9.76 1.92 23.86
CA LYS A 466 -9.80 2.58 22.54
C LYS A 466 -8.40 3.00 22.09
N LYS A 467 -7.61 3.60 22.98
CA LYS A 467 -6.23 4.00 22.69
C LYS A 467 -5.36 2.80 22.31
N SER A 468 -5.39 1.73 23.11
CA SER A 468 -4.62 0.51 22.83
C SER A 468 -4.98 -0.07 21.46
N LYS A 469 -6.28 -0.08 21.10
CA LYS A 469 -6.72 -0.55 19.78
C LYS A 469 -6.21 0.35 18.65
N SER A 470 -6.24 1.68 18.82
CA SER A 470 -5.70 2.61 17.82
C SER A 470 -4.19 2.51 17.67
N GLU A 471 -3.45 2.30 18.77
CA GLU A 471 -2.00 2.07 18.76
C GLU A 471 -1.62 0.73 18.12
N GLU A 472 -2.45 -0.30 18.28
CA GLU A 472 -2.31 -1.57 17.58
C GLU A 472 -2.53 -1.41 16.08
N LEU A 473 -3.61 -0.73 15.67
CA LEU A 473 -3.92 -0.49 14.26
C LEU A 473 -2.82 0.30 13.55
N ILE A 474 -2.29 1.34 14.19
CA ILE A 474 -1.23 2.14 13.58
C ILE A 474 0.13 1.44 13.62
N GLY A 475 0.33 0.46 14.52
CA GLY A 475 1.61 -0.21 14.70
C GLY A 475 2.55 0.54 15.65
N ARG A 476 3.29 -0.22 16.46
CA ARG A 476 4.05 0.30 17.62
C ARG A 476 5.50 0.64 17.31
N ASN A 477 6.14 -0.07 16.38
CA ASN A 477 7.56 0.13 16.06
C ASN A 477 7.68 0.67 14.64
N TRP A 478 8.02 1.95 14.51
CA TRP A 478 8.08 2.59 13.21
C TRP A 478 9.45 2.35 12.57
N ALA A 479 9.44 1.94 11.32
CA ALA A 479 10.67 1.81 10.56
C ALA A 479 11.29 3.19 10.31
N SER A 480 12.54 3.39 10.71
CA SER A 480 13.27 4.61 10.37
C SER A 480 13.65 4.61 8.88
N TYR A 481 13.71 5.79 8.26
CA TYR A 481 14.02 5.92 6.83
C TYR A 481 14.96 7.08 6.51
N LYS A 482 15.60 6.97 5.34
CA LYS A 482 16.31 8.06 4.68
C LYS A 482 15.65 8.33 3.33
N VAL A 483 15.48 9.61 2.99
CA VAL A 483 14.88 10.02 1.71
C VAL A 483 15.93 10.62 0.77
N LYS A 484 15.86 10.23 -0.49
CA LYS A 484 16.65 10.85 -1.58
C LYS A 484 15.82 10.92 -2.84
N ASP A 485 15.44 12.13 -3.24
CA ASP A 485 14.71 12.39 -4.49
C ASP A 485 13.40 11.57 -4.58
N GLY A 486 12.62 11.53 -3.50
CA GLY A 486 11.37 10.75 -3.42
C GLY A 486 11.53 9.23 -3.24
N LEU A 487 12.76 8.69 -3.16
CA LEU A 487 12.98 7.31 -2.72
C LEU A 487 13.23 7.29 -1.23
N TYR A 488 12.38 6.57 -0.51
CA TYR A 488 12.50 6.29 0.91
C TYR A 488 13.17 4.94 1.06
N THR A 489 14.28 4.88 1.80
CA THR A 489 14.98 3.63 2.13
C THR A 489 14.93 3.43 3.63
N PHE A 490 14.30 2.34 4.05
CA PHE A 490 14.10 1.97 5.44
C PHE A 490 15.31 1.24 6.02
N GLU A 491 15.38 1.13 7.34
CA GLU A 491 16.49 0.51 8.08
C GLU A 491 16.75 -0.96 7.74
N ASP A 492 15.74 -1.67 7.25
CA ASP A 492 15.80 -3.08 6.84
C ASP A 492 16.02 -3.25 5.32
N SER A 493 16.39 -2.16 4.63
CA SER A 493 16.57 -2.11 3.17
C SER A 493 15.29 -2.23 2.32
N CYS A 494 14.10 -2.22 2.93
CA CYS A 494 12.88 -1.97 2.17
C CYS A 494 12.91 -0.55 1.60
N THR A 495 12.21 -0.33 0.48
CA THR A 495 12.11 1.00 -0.11
C THR A 495 10.69 1.36 -0.51
N PHE A 496 10.35 2.63 -0.46
CA PHE A 496 9.12 3.16 -1.04
C PHE A 496 9.45 4.28 -2.03
N ASP A 497 8.93 4.20 -3.26
CA ASP A 497 9.16 5.20 -4.30
C ASP A 497 7.91 6.05 -4.53
N LEU A 498 8.02 7.36 -4.27
CA LEU A 498 6.93 8.31 -4.45
C LEU A 498 6.44 8.39 -5.91
N TYR A 499 7.32 8.17 -6.89
CA TYR A 499 6.97 8.32 -8.32
C TYR A 499 6.36 7.08 -8.95
N THR A 500 6.39 5.94 -8.26
CA THR A 500 5.74 4.70 -8.72
C THR A 500 4.74 4.13 -7.71
N GLN A 501 4.68 4.69 -6.49
CA GLN A 501 3.87 4.21 -5.37
C GLN A 501 4.13 2.74 -5.03
N GLU A 502 5.38 2.29 -5.25
CA GLU A 502 5.81 0.92 -5.01
C GLU A 502 6.58 0.82 -3.70
N PHE A 503 6.11 -0.06 -2.82
CA PHE A 503 6.84 -0.57 -1.67
C PHE A 503 7.58 -1.85 -2.07
N TRP A 504 8.90 -1.80 -2.04
CA TRP A 504 9.79 -2.88 -2.43
C TRP A 504 10.39 -3.55 -1.21
N ILE A 505 10.21 -4.87 -1.15
CA ILE A 505 10.78 -5.76 -0.15
C ILE A 505 11.90 -6.58 -0.79
N PRO A 506 13.12 -6.55 -0.23
CA PRO A 506 14.24 -7.35 -0.72
C PRO A 506 13.95 -8.85 -0.80
N GLU A 507 14.75 -9.55 -1.60
CA GLU A 507 14.64 -10.99 -1.78
C GLU A 507 14.86 -11.77 -0.48
N SER A 508 14.08 -12.84 -0.31
CA SER A 508 14.14 -13.75 0.83
C SER A 508 14.01 -15.19 0.32
N ALA A 509 14.68 -16.13 1.00
CA ALA A 509 14.58 -17.55 0.65
C ALA A 509 13.19 -18.09 1.00
N GLU A 510 12.70 -17.79 2.20
CA GLU A 510 11.40 -18.22 2.69
C GLU A 510 10.36 -17.09 2.62
N PRO A 511 9.09 -17.39 2.31
CA PRO A 511 7.99 -16.45 2.44
C PRO A 511 7.82 -15.95 3.89
N GLU A 512 7.58 -14.65 4.04
CA GLU A 512 7.32 -13.97 5.32
C GLU A 512 5.93 -13.35 5.30
N ALA A 513 5.23 -13.37 6.44
CA ALA A 513 3.91 -12.76 6.55
C ALA A 513 4.01 -11.22 6.57
N ILE A 514 3.09 -10.57 5.87
CA ILE A 514 2.94 -9.12 5.83
C ILE A 514 1.48 -8.78 6.08
N GLU A 515 1.27 -7.75 6.88
CA GLU A 515 -0.05 -7.20 7.13
C GLU A 515 -0.15 -5.80 6.51
N ILE A 516 -1.18 -5.57 5.68
CA ILE A 516 -1.49 -4.25 5.14
C ILE A 516 -2.81 -3.78 5.75
N ARG A 517 -2.77 -2.64 6.44
CA ARG A 517 -3.92 -2.02 7.09
C ARG A 517 -4.30 -0.74 6.37
N VAL A 518 -5.58 -0.58 6.06
CA VAL A 518 -6.15 0.67 5.56
C VAL A 518 -7.02 1.27 6.63
N LEU A 519 -6.71 2.51 7.02
CA LEU A 519 -7.37 3.21 8.13
C LEU A 519 -8.14 4.42 7.61
N THR A 520 -9.39 4.56 8.03
CA THR A 520 -10.12 5.84 7.94
C THR A 520 -10.00 6.62 9.23
N ILE A 521 -10.07 7.94 9.11
CA ILE A 521 -10.04 8.85 10.24
C ILE A 521 -11.48 9.24 10.58
N PRO A 522 -12.04 8.80 11.73
CA PRO A 522 -13.34 9.26 12.18
C PRO A 522 -13.29 10.75 12.54
N TYR A 523 -14.43 11.45 12.53
CA TYR A 523 -14.46 12.87 12.94
C TYR A 523 -13.94 13.12 14.37
N ASP A 524 -14.19 12.17 15.26
CA ASP A 524 -13.61 12.12 16.60
C ASP A 524 -13.55 10.65 17.08
N TYR A 525 -12.92 10.37 18.21
CA TYR A 525 -12.75 9.00 18.73
C TYR A 525 -14.06 8.34 19.25
N ASN A 526 -15.17 9.07 19.30
CA ASN A 526 -16.52 8.60 19.64
C ASN A 526 -17.45 8.52 18.42
N SER A 527 -17.13 9.22 17.33
CA SER A 527 -17.92 9.23 16.11
C SER A 527 -17.87 7.87 15.41
N THR A 528 -19.03 7.48 14.88
CA THR A 528 -19.16 6.34 13.96
C THR A 528 -19.01 6.76 12.51
N ASP A 529 -18.96 8.06 12.24
CA ASP A 529 -18.94 8.61 10.90
C ASP A 529 -17.48 8.86 10.49
N ALA A 530 -17.13 8.31 9.33
CA ALA A 530 -15.80 8.40 8.75
C ALA A 530 -15.95 8.42 7.23
N ASP A 531 -15.15 9.26 6.58
CA ASP A 531 -15.16 9.36 5.13
C ASP A 531 -14.59 8.09 4.49
N ASP A 532 -15.08 7.80 3.30
CA ASP A 532 -14.68 6.61 2.56
C ASP A 532 -13.28 6.76 1.96
N ASN A 533 -12.40 5.81 2.27
CA ASN A 533 -11.13 5.62 1.58
C ASN A 533 -11.21 4.35 0.73
N MET A 534 -10.78 4.44 -0.52
CA MET A 534 -10.74 3.33 -1.46
C MET A 534 -9.31 3.12 -1.93
N LEU A 535 -8.82 1.90 -1.78
CA LEU A 535 -7.44 1.53 -2.07
C LEU A 535 -7.41 0.34 -3.03
N HIS A 536 -6.56 0.47 -4.04
CA HIS A 536 -6.08 -0.64 -4.85
C HIS A 536 -4.72 -1.07 -4.31
N ILE A 537 -4.56 -2.36 -4.10
CA ILE A 537 -3.28 -2.97 -3.73
C ILE A 537 -2.96 -4.04 -4.78
N SER A 538 -1.75 -4.03 -5.31
CA SER A 538 -1.23 -5.15 -6.07
C SER A 538 0.07 -5.66 -5.45
N VAL A 539 0.22 -6.98 -5.41
CA VAL A 539 1.36 -7.68 -4.83
C VAL A 539 1.90 -8.61 -5.87
N MET A 540 3.20 -8.48 -6.17
CA MET A 540 3.84 -9.31 -7.17
C MET A 540 5.28 -9.64 -6.86
N ASP A 541 5.73 -10.80 -7.33
CA ASP A 541 7.13 -11.15 -7.29
C ASP A 541 7.90 -10.30 -8.32
N ALA A 542 9.18 -10.05 -8.05
CA ALA A 542 10.02 -9.32 -8.97
C ALA A 542 11.43 -9.92 -9.01
N LEU A 543 11.88 -10.23 -10.22
CA LEU A 543 13.28 -10.55 -10.45
C LEU A 543 14.14 -9.28 -10.28
N PRO A 544 15.37 -9.42 -9.81
CA PRO A 544 16.32 -8.31 -9.80
C PRO A 544 16.40 -7.65 -11.16
N LYS A 545 16.40 -6.31 -11.19
CA LYS A 545 16.60 -5.51 -12.41
C LYS A 545 15.52 -5.68 -13.50
N TYR A 546 14.35 -6.26 -13.20
CA TYR A 546 13.28 -6.42 -14.21
C TYR A 546 12.87 -5.10 -14.88
N ALA A 547 12.94 -3.97 -14.16
CA ALA A 547 12.60 -2.63 -14.67
C ALA A 547 13.78 -1.93 -15.38
N SER A 548 14.87 -2.65 -15.67
CA SER A 548 15.98 -2.09 -16.45
C SER A 548 15.49 -1.69 -17.84
N LYS A 549 15.85 -0.49 -18.28
CA LYS A 549 15.43 0.02 -19.59
C LYS A 549 16.15 -0.73 -20.71
N VAL A 550 17.46 -0.86 -20.59
CA VAL A 550 18.26 -1.72 -21.48
C VAL A 550 18.47 -3.06 -20.79
N GLN A 551 18.13 -4.15 -21.49
CA GLN A 551 18.26 -5.52 -20.98
C GLN A 551 18.82 -6.41 -22.06
N PHE A 552 19.87 -7.15 -21.73
CA PHE A 552 20.41 -8.22 -22.54
C PHE A 552 20.77 -9.36 -21.61
N ALA A 553 20.28 -10.55 -21.90
CA ALA A 553 20.61 -11.76 -21.18
C ALA A 553 20.79 -12.87 -22.22
N ALA A 554 21.94 -13.55 -22.17
CA ALA A 554 22.27 -14.61 -23.10
C ALA A 554 22.92 -15.78 -22.36
N ILE A 555 22.48 -16.98 -22.71
CA ILE A 555 23.06 -18.24 -22.27
C ILE A 555 23.91 -18.79 -23.40
N ASP A 556 25.10 -19.30 -23.10
CA ASP A 556 26.05 -19.85 -24.09
C ASP A 556 26.47 -18.84 -25.17
N LEU A 557 26.57 -17.56 -24.79
CA LEU A 557 26.96 -16.48 -25.71
C LEU A 557 28.38 -16.64 -26.26
N PHE A 558 29.27 -17.25 -25.46
CA PHE A 558 30.67 -17.42 -25.78
C PHE A 558 30.99 -18.90 -25.98
N GLU A 559 31.91 -19.20 -26.89
CA GLU A 559 32.50 -20.53 -26.96
C GLU A 559 33.26 -20.85 -25.67
N GLU A 560 33.35 -22.15 -25.37
CA GLU A 560 33.79 -22.70 -24.07
C GLU A 560 35.08 -22.09 -23.52
N LYS A 561 36.09 -21.92 -24.37
CA LYS A 561 37.42 -21.40 -24.02
C LYS A 561 37.72 -20.04 -24.64
N SER A 562 36.67 -19.32 -25.02
CA SER A 562 36.76 -18.06 -25.73
C SER A 562 36.03 -16.95 -25.00
N TYR A 563 36.49 -15.74 -25.25
CA TYR A 563 35.81 -14.49 -24.92
C TYR A 563 35.56 -13.66 -26.18
N ALA A 564 35.79 -14.21 -27.38
CA ALA A 564 35.39 -13.56 -28.62
C ALA A 564 33.86 -13.57 -28.71
N LEU A 565 33.28 -12.41 -28.98
CA LEU A 565 31.84 -12.26 -29.13
C LEU A 565 31.50 -12.17 -30.62
N GLU A 566 30.67 -13.10 -31.10
CA GLU A 566 30.13 -13.08 -32.45
C GLU A 566 28.67 -12.59 -32.40
N GLY A 567 28.42 -11.40 -32.96
CA GLY A 567 27.08 -10.81 -33.03
C GLY A 567 26.95 -9.46 -32.32
N THR A 568 25.72 -8.92 -32.34
CA THR A 568 25.39 -7.64 -31.69
C THR A 568 24.66 -7.86 -30.38
N LEU A 569 24.86 -6.96 -29.43
CA LEU A 569 24.16 -6.96 -28.14
C LEU A 569 22.74 -6.41 -28.28
N PHE A 570 22.56 -5.40 -29.14
CA PHE A 570 21.28 -4.74 -29.34
C PHE A 570 20.75 -4.98 -30.76
N ASN A 571 19.43 -4.92 -30.91
CA ASN A 571 18.73 -5.06 -32.18
C ASN A 571 17.64 -3.96 -32.30
N GLU A 572 16.87 -3.97 -33.40
CA GLU A 572 15.89 -2.91 -33.70
C GLU A 572 14.81 -2.74 -32.61
N LYS A 573 14.42 -3.82 -31.92
CA LYS A 573 13.44 -3.75 -30.83
C LYS A 573 13.95 -2.95 -29.62
N ASP A 574 15.27 -2.81 -29.47
CA ASP A 574 15.90 -2.07 -28.37
C ASP A 574 15.98 -0.56 -28.65
N SER A 575 15.56 -0.11 -29.83
CA SER A 575 15.70 1.29 -30.28
C SER A 575 15.15 2.31 -29.29
N THR A 576 13.89 2.16 -28.82
CA THR A 576 13.28 3.06 -27.84
C THR A 576 14.06 3.09 -26.54
N ALA A 577 14.40 1.92 -25.98
CA ALA A 577 15.19 1.82 -24.75
C ALA A 577 16.57 2.48 -24.87
N MET A 578 17.21 2.37 -26.04
CA MET A 578 18.48 3.03 -26.33
C MET A 578 18.34 4.55 -26.42
N VAL A 579 17.25 5.06 -27.02
CA VAL A 579 16.94 6.50 -27.03
C VAL A 579 16.76 7.01 -25.59
N GLU A 580 16.01 6.31 -24.73
CA GLU A 580 15.86 6.72 -23.32
C GLU A 580 17.21 6.76 -22.58
N PHE A 581 18.04 5.75 -22.82
CA PHE A 581 19.39 5.71 -22.27
C PHE A 581 20.23 6.90 -22.74
N PHE A 582 20.12 7.28 -24.00
CA PHE A 582 20.81 8.44 -24.55
C PHE A 582 20.32 9.77 -23.98
N GLU A 583 19.00 9.94 -23.84
CA GLU A 583 18.39 11.10 -23.16
C GLU A 583 18.90 11.22 -21.72
N ALA A 584 18.93 10.12 -20.96
CA ALA A 584 19.47 10.09 -19.62
C ALA A 584 20.96 10.46 -19.60
N MET A 585 21.73 9.97 -20.58
CA MET A 585 23.15 10.30 -20.77
C MET A 585 23.39 11.75 -21.20
N LEU A 586 22.39 12.50 -21.66
CA LEU A 586 22.48 13.94 -21.86
C LEU A 586 22.20 14.72 -20.55
N ASN A 587 21.40 14.16 -19.63
CA ASN A 587 21.09 14.79 -18.35
C ASN A 587 22.29 14.76 -17.39
N LYS A 588 23.00 15.89 -17.28
CA LYS A 588 24.20 16.03 -16.44
C LYS A 588 23.95 15.89 -14.94
N LYS A 589 22.70 16.01 -14.47
CA LYS A 589 22.35 15.86 -13.05
C LYS A 589 22.38 14.40 -12.60
N LEU A 590 22.08 13.46 -13.50
CA LEU A 590 22.11 12.04 -13.20
C LEU A 590 23.56 11.57 -12.98
N LYS A 591 23.83 10.89 -11.86
CA LYS A 591 25.13 10.25 -11.65
C LYS A 591 25.20 8.95 -12.46
N THR A 592 26.40 8.55 -12.87
CA THR A 592 26.64 7.31 -13.60
C THR A 592 27.46 6.35 -12.75
N HIS A 593 26.99 5.12 -12.60
CA HIS A 593 27.64 4.05 -11.86
C HIS A 593 27.79 2.81 -12.73
N THR A 594 28.87 2.07 -12.52
CA THR A 594 29.19 0.84 -13.26
C THR A 594 29.45 -0.28 -12.27
N HIS A 595 28.79 -1.40 -12.48
CA HIS A 595 28.91 -2.62 -11.70
C HIS A 595 29.25 -3.75 -12.68
N LEU A 596 30.53 -4.02 -12.86
CA LEU A 596 31.01 -5.06 -13.76
C LEU A 596 31.46 -6.24 -12.90
N VAL A 597 30.83 -7.40 -13.05
CA VAL A 597 31.06 -8.57 -12.18
C VAL A 597 31.48 -9.76 -13.03
N ALA A 598 32.67 -10.28 -12.75
CA ALA A 598 33.13 -11.58 -13.19
C ALA A 598 32.77 -12.62 -12.12
N GLY A 599 31.70 -13.36 -12.39
CA GLY A 599 31.13 -14.31 -11.43
C GLY A 599 31.97 -15.55 -11.23
N GLY A 600 32.82 -15.94 -12.18
CA GLY A 600 33.44 -17.26 -12.20
C GLY A 600 32.34 -18.33 -12.24
N ILE A 601 32.49 -19.36 -11.40
CA ILE A 601 31.52 -20.44 -11.27
C ILE A 601 30.21 -19.89 -10.68
N GLY A 602 29.13 -20.05 -11.42
CA GLY A 602 27.79 -19.69 -11.00
C GLY A 602 27.08 -20.81 -10.26
N LYS A 603 26.16 -20.46 -9.37
CA LYS A 603 25.10 -21.34 -8.86
C LYS A 603 23.74 -20.70 -9.12
N TRP A 604 22.73 -21.55 -9.32
CA TRP A 604 21.36 -21.11 -9.47
C TRP A 604 20.68 -21.02 -8.11
N ASN A 605 20.26 -19.82 -7.70
CA ASN A 605 19.60 -19.61 -6.40
C ASN A 605 18.07 -19.80 -6.46
N GLY A 606 17.50 -20.15 -7.61
CA GLY A 606 16.06 -20.25 -7.81
C GLY A 606 15.50 -19.15 -8.72
N SER A 607 16.15 -17.99 -8.78
CA SER A 607 15.70 -16.83 -9.55
C SER A 607 16.73 -16.33 -10.57
N HIS A 608 18.02 -16.34 -10.22
CA HIS A 608 19.10 -15.91 -11.10
C HIS A 608 20.41 -16.65 -10.78
N VAL A 609 21.43 -16.43 -11.61
CA VAL A 609 22.78 -16.96 -11.38
C VAL A 609 23.54 -16.00 -10.47
N GLU A 610 24.08 -16.53 -9.38
CA GLU A 610 24.97 -15.81 -8.48
C GLU A 610 26.31 -16.55 -8.35
N LYS A 611 27.35 -15.85 -7.90
CA LYS A 611 28.67 -16.47 -7.70
C LYS A 611 28.59 -17.57 -6.64
N ASP A 612 29.13 -18.74 -6.95
CA ASP A 612 29.30 -19.81 -5.96
C ASP A 612 30.65 -19.66 -5.26
N PHE A 613 30.64 -19.06 -4.07
CA PHE A 613 31.84 -18.89 -3.25
C PHE A 613 32.38 -20.21 -2.66
N GLN A 614 31.60 -21.28 -2.66
CA GLN A 614 31.98 -22.59 -2.14
C GLN A 614 31.98 -23.68 -3.23
N GLY A 615 31.76 -23.30 -4.49
CA GLY A 615 31.64 -24.20 -5.61
C GLY A 615 32.92 -25.00 -5.82
N ARG A 616 32.77 -26.32 -6.03
CA ARG A 616 33.87 -27.19 -6.44
C ARG A 616 33.88 -27.30 -7.96
N GLU A 617 35.05 -27.18 -8.54
CA GLU A 617 35.25 -27.45 -9.96
C GLU A 617 35.16 -28.95 -10.26
N PHE A 618 34.66 -29.28 -11.44
CA PHE A 618 34.61 -30.64 -11.98
C PHE A 618 35.64 -30.77 -13.11
N ASP A 619 36.42 -31.85 -13.10
CA ASP A 619 37.39 -32.11 -14.16
C ASP A 619 36.71 -32.28 -15.53
N GLU A 620 35.51 -32.87 -15.55
CA GLU A 620 34.70 -33.08 -16.75
C GLU A 620 33.20 -33.08 -16.42
N TYR A 621 32.36 -32.94 -17.45
CA TYR A 621 30.93 -33.14 -17.30
C TYR A 621 30.63 -34.60 -16.90
N PRO A 622 29.71 -34.86 -15.95
CA PRO A 622 29.38 -36.22 -15.53
C PRO A 622 28.98 -37.15 -16.69
N THR A 623 28.31 -36.59 -17.70
CA THR A 623 28.17 -37.20 -19.03
C THR A 623 28.12 -36.09 -20.09
N PRO A 624 28.37 -36.37 -21.38
CA PRO A 624 28.28 -35.36 -22.44
C PRO A 624 26.91 -34.64 -22.50
N ALA A 625 25.83 -35.36 -22.19
CA ALA A 625 24.47 -34.79 -22.16
C ALA A 625 24.27 -33.76 -21.03
N HIS A 626 25.09 -33.77 -19.97
CA HIS A 626 24.99 -32.80 -18.89
C HIS A 626 25.39 -31.40 -19.33
N ARG A 627 26.25 -31.25 -20.34
CA ARG A 627 26.63 -29.93 -20.89
C ARG A 627 25.42 -29.14 -21.36
N ASP A 628 24.49 -29.82 -22.03
CA ASP A 628 23.27 -29.23 -22.58
C ASP A 628 22.08 -29.30 -21.61
N SER A 629 22.25 -29.93 -20.45
CA SER A 629 21.22 -29.94 -19.40
C SER A 629 20.98 -28.53 -18.87
N LEU A 630 19.72 -28.23 -18.53
CA LEU A 630 19.33 -26.93 -17.97
C LEU A 630 20.16 -26.57 -16.73
N SER A 631 20.56 -27.56 -15.92
CA SER A 631 21.35 -27.37 -14.70
C SER A 631 22.73 -26.74 -14.93
N PHE A 632 23.41 -27.08 -16.02
CA PHE A 632 24.73 -26.52 -16.37
C PHE A 632 24.59 -25.34 -17.34
N LYS A 633 23.74 -25.50 -18.36
CA LYS A 633 23.55 -24.51 -19.41
C LYS A 633 23.17 -23.15 -18.86
N ARG A 634 22.21 -23.08 -17.93
CA ARG A 634 21.80 -21.79 -17.33
C ARG A 634 22.90 -21.06 -16.57
N LEU A 635 23.93 -21.75 -16.10
CA LEU A 635 25.04 -21.15 -15.33
C LEU A 635 26.03 -20.40 -16.23
N ARG A 636 26.06 -20.72 -17.53
CA ARG A 636 26.86 -20.03 -18.54
C ARG A 636 26.12 -18.78 -19.04
N SER A 637 25.80 -17.88 -18.10
CA SER A 637 24.98 -16.70 -18.34
C SER A 637 25.80 -15.43 -18.48
N ASN A 638 25.33 -14.54 -19.35
CA ASN A 638 25.91 -13.23 -19.61
C ASN A 638 24.80 -12.20 -19.65
N GLU A 639 24.99 -11.10 -18.95
CA GLU A 639 23.92 -10.16 -18.64
C GLU A 639 24.41 -8.72 -18.77
N ILE A 640 23.60 -7.85 -19.38
CA ILE A 640 23.78 -6.40 -19.40
C ILE A 640 22.45 -5.76 -19.04
N TYR A 641 22.47 -4.90 -18.03
CA TYR A 641 21.29 -4.19 -17.55
C TYR A 641 21.61 -2.72 -17.33
N VAL A 642 20.73 -1.83 -17.79
CA VAL A 642 20.81 -0.39 -17.49
C VAL A 642 19.56 0.06 -16.77
N ASN A 643 19.71 0.38 -15.50
CA ASN A 643 18.67 1.02 -14.69
C ASN A 643 18.79 2.54 -14.82
N ILE A 644 17.69 3.19 -15.21
CA ILE A 644 17.60 4.65 -15.37
C ILE A 644 16.54 5.17 -14.40
N ASN A 645 16.98 5.49 -13.19
CA ASN A 645 16.13 6.13 -12.18
C ASN A 645 16.81 7.46 -11.77
N ARG A 646 17.06 7.65 -10.47
CA ARG A 646 17.79 8.78 -9.88
C ARG A 646 19.28 8.83 -10.25
N ALA A 647 19.77 7.75 -10.86
CA ALA A 647 21.09 7.60 -11.43
C ALA A 647 21.02 6.59 -12.59
N ILE A 648 22.05 6.61 -13.43
CA ILE A 648 22.28 5.63 -14.49
C ILE A 648 23.20 4.56 -13.92
N ASN A 649 22.67 3.36 -13.70
CA ASN A 649 23.44 2.23 -13.19
C ASN A 649 23.57 1.18 -14.29
N LEU A 650 24.80 0.98 -14.78
CA LEU A 650 25.14 -0.07 -15.73
C LEU A 650 25.63 -1.30 -14.96
N TYR A 651 24.99 -2.44 -15.19
CA TYR A 651 25.40 -3.75 -14.68
C TYR A 651 25.82 -4.62 -15.84
N ILE A 652 26.99 -5.25 -15.74
CA ILE A 652 27.43 -6.30 -16.66
C ILE A 652 27.92 -7.47 -15.83
N SER A 653 27.33 -8.65 -16.02
CA SER A 653 27.69 -9.88 -15.33
C SER A 653 28.04 -10.98 -16.32
N SER A 654 29.02 -11.81 -15.97
CA SER A 654 29.36 -13.02 -16.72
C SER A 654 29.65 -14.16 -15.74
N TYR A 655 29.02 -15.31 -15.97
CA TYR A 655 29.14 -16.53 -15.17
C TYR A 655 29.46 -17.72 -16.08
N THR A 656 30.02 -18.76 -15.49
CA THR A 656 30.28 -20.04 -16.16
C THR A 656 29.86 -21.21 -15.26
N ASP A 657 29.74 -22.39 -15.85
CA ASP A 657 29.44 -23.62 -15.13
C ASP A 657 30.68 -24.13 -14.35
N PRO A 658 30.56 -25.16 -13.49
CA PRO A 658 31.66 -25.59 -12.63
C PRO A 658 32.71 -26.46 -13.34
N VAL A 659 32.67 -26.66 -14.66
CA VAL A 659 33.67 -27.49 -15.34
C VAL A 659 34.98 -26.71 -15.51
N ILE A 660 36.11 -27.36 -15.23
CA ILE A 660 37.44 -26.75 -15.36
C ILE A 660 37.67 -26.30 -16.80
N THR A 661 38.16 -25.08 -16.94
CA THR A 661 38.67 -24.54 -18.20
C THR A 661 40.19 -24.43 -18.14
N ASP A 662 40.88 -24.56 -19.27
CA ASP A 662 42.33 -24.33 -19.43
C ASP A 662 42.61 -22.94 -20.03
N PHE A 663 41.68 -21.99 -19.79
CA PHE A 663 41.76 -20.64 -20.33
C PHE A 663 43.00 -19.91 -19.82
N SER A 664 43.83 -19.45 -20.76
CA SER A 664 45.05 -18.70 -20.46
C SER A 664 45.12 -17.41 -21.30
N VAL A 665 45.68 -16.37 -20.69
CA VAL A 665 45.83 -15.05 -21.31
C VAL A 665 47.24 -14.53 -21.10
N ASN A 666 47.76 -13.85 -22.11
CA ASN A 666 49.05 -13.18 -22.03
C ASN A 666 48.89 -11.77 -21.41
N ASN A 667 48.50 -11.72 -20.13
CA ASN A 667 48.38 -10.47 -19.37
C ASN A 667 49.07 -10.62 -18.01
N GLU A 668 50.27 -10.03 -17.87
CA GLU A 668 51.11 -10.12 -16.67
C GLU A 668 50.40 -9.66 -15.39
N LYS A 669 49.61 -8.58 -15.46
CA LYS A 669 48.87 -8.07 -14.29
C LYS A 669 47.82 -9.07 -13.82
N VAL A 670 47.05 -9.63 -14.75
CA VAL A 670 46.02 -10.64 -14.43
C VAL A 670 46.68 -11.91 -13.91
N ASN A 671 47.78 -12.36 -14.51
CA ASN A 671 48.52 -13.54 -14.06
C ASN A 671 49.09 -13.35 -12.64
N ALA A 672 49.60 -12.16 -12.32
CA ALA A 672 50.04 -11.83 -10.97
C ALA A 672 48.88 -11.83 -9.95
N LEU A 673 47.70 -11.31 -10.34
CA LEU A 673 46.50 -11.34 -9.50
C LEU A 673 45.97 -12.77 -9.31
N LYS A 674 45.97 -13.58 -10.38
CA LYS A 674 45.58 -15.00 -10.35
C LYS A 674 46.42 -15.76 -9.33
N ALA A 675 47.75 -15.59 -9.37
CA ALA A 675 48.65 -16.22 -8.39
C ALA A 675 48.44 -15.70 -6.96
N LYS A 676 48.27 -14.38 -6.79
CA LYS A 676 48.14 -13.75 -5.47
C LYS A 676 46.83 -14.12 -4.76
N TYR A 677 45.72 -14.12 -5.48
CA TYR A 677 44.37 -14.33 -4.93
C TYR A 677 43.82 -15.72 -5.22
N LYS A 678 44.61 -16.61 -5.84
CA LYS A 678 44.25 -17.98 -6.19
C LYS A 678 42.99 -18.06 -7.05
N PHE A 679 42.89 -17.18 -8.05
CA PHE A 679 41.77 -17.24 -9.01
C PHE A 679 41.86 -18.49 -9.86
N THR A 680 40.70 -19.09 -10.13
CA THR A 680 40.56 -20.21 -11.06
C THR A 680 40.66 -19.71 -12.50
N ASP A 681 40.84 -20.62 -13.44
CA ASP A 681 40.83 -20.30 -14.87
C ASP A 681 39.44 -19.82 -15.30
N ASN A 682 38.39 -20.32 -14.64
CA ASN A 682 37.01 -19.89 -14.79
C ASN A 682 36.77 -18.43 -14.33
N ASP A 683 37.39 -18.01 -13.22
CA ASP A 683 37.38 -16.61 -12.78
C ASP A 683 38.05 -15.69 -13.82
N VAL A 684 39.17 -16.13 -14.39
CA VAL A 684 39.89 -15.36 -15.43
C VAL A 684 39.10 -15.33 -16.74
N LEU A 685 38.48 -16.43 -17.15
CA LEU A 685 37.64 -16.49 -18.35
C LEU A 685 36.45 -15.52 -18.27
N THR A 686 35.70 -15.57 -17.17
CA THR A 686 34.55 -14.67 -16.96
C THR A 686 34.96 -13.20 -16.83
N LEU A 687 36.17 -12.91 -16.31
CA LEU A 687 36.75 -11.57 -16.31
C LEU A 687 36.91 -11.00 -17.72
N PHE A 688 37.49 -11.77 -18.64
CA PHE A 688 37.66 -11.34 -20.03
C PHE A 688 36.33 -11.28 -20.80
N ARG A 689 35.40 -12.21 -20.55
CA ARG A 689 34.04 -12.15 -21.12
C ARG A 689 33.29 -10.89 -20.68
N CYS A 690 33.30 -10.57 -19.38
CA CYS A 690 32.70 -9.34 -18.86
C CYS A 690 33.34 -8.08 -19.48
N ALA A 691 34.67 -8.06 -19.60
CA ALA A 691 35.37 -6.96 -20.26
C ALA A 691 35.03 -6.85 -21.75
N GLN A 692 34.87 -7.97 -22.46
CA GLN A 692 34.46 -7.99 -23.87
C GLN A 692 33.05 -7.44 -24.05
N LEU A 693 32.09 -7.83 -23.21
CA LEU A 693 30.72 -7.28 -23.24
C LEU A 693 30.73 -5.76 -23.09
N ALA A 694 31.52 -5.23 -22.14
CA ALA A 694 31.65 -3.79 -21.95
C ALA A 694 32.26 -3.09 -23.18
N LYS A 695 33.28 -3.69 -23.81
CA LYS A 695 33.91 -3.17 -25.04
C LYS A 695 32.94 -3.21 -26.23
N GLN A 696 32.20 -4.30 -26.40
CA GLN A 696 31.19 -4.41 -27.45
C GLN A 696 30.09 -3.37 -27.27
N MET A 697 29.56 -3.23 -26.05
CA MET A 697 28.54 -2.23 -25.73
C MET A 697 29.03 -0.80 -26.06
N GLN A 698 30.31 -0.51 -25.81
CA GLN A 698 30.92 0.77 -26.16
C GLN A 698 30.93 1.03 -27.68
N GLN A 699 31.25 0.00 -28.46
CA GLN A 699 31.27 0.09 -29.93
C GLN A 699 29.86 0.30 -30.47
N GLU A 700 28.89 -0.49 -30.02
CA GLU A 700 27.49 -0.39 -30.45
C GLU A 700 26.86 0.94 -30.05
N ILE A 701 27.08 1.43 -28.83
CA ILE A 701 26.62 2.76 -28.41
C ILE A 701 27.17 3.86 -29.30
N THR A 702 28.42 3.73 -29.77
CA THR A 702 29.01 4.71 -30.69
C THR A 702 28.27 4.74 -32.02
N VAL A 703 27.86 3.58 -32.54
CA VAL A 703 27.06 3.50 -33.77
C VAL A 703 25.64 4.02 -33.54
N LEU A 704 24.94 3.46 -32.54
CA LEU A 704 23.54 3.76 -32.26
C LEU A 704 23.31 5.21 -31.85
N ALA A 705 24.23 5.83 -31.10
CA ALA A 705 24.11 7.24 -30.73
C ALA A 705 24.20 8.17 -31.96
N ASN A 706 25.04 7.85 -32.95
CA ASN A 706 25.09 8.60 -34.20
C ASN A 706 23.88 8.34 -35.11
N MET A 707 23.22 7.19 -34.94
CA MET A 707 22.01 6.84 -35.69
C MET A 707 20.76 7.54 -35.14
N TYR A 708 20.58 7.56 -33.82
CA TYR A 708 19.34 8.02 -33.19
C TYR A 708 19.37 9.46 -32.65
N MET A 709 20.55 10.05 -32.43
CA MET A 709 20.69 11.38 -31.84
C MET A 709 21.34 12.37 -32.80
N SER A 710 21.17 13.68 -32.56
CA SER A 710 21.86 14.68 -33.37
C SER A 710 23.39 14.57 -33.20
N PRO A 711 24.21 14.97 -34.20
CA PRO A 711 25.67 14.82 -34.12
C PRO A 711 26.31 15.49 -32.89
N SER A 712 25.74 16.61 -32.43
CA SER A 712 26.18 17.32 -31.22
C SER A 712 25.87 16.54 -29.94
N GLU A 713 24.71 15.91 -29.88
CA GLU A 713 24.28 15.08 -28.75
C GLU A 713 25.02 13.76 -28.70
N ALA A 714 25.13 13.06 -29.84
CA ALA A 714 25.87 11.82 -29.98
C ALA A 714 27.30 11.95 -29.43
N LYS A 715 28.01 13.03 -29.82
CA LYS A 715 29.36 13.32 -29.31
C LYS A 715 29.40 13.48 -27.78
N LYS A 716 28.40 14.10 -27.17
CA LYS A 716 28.31 14.26 -25.70
C LYS A 716 28.05 12.92 -25.01
N ILE A 717 27.12 12.12 -25.55
CA ILE A 717 26.76 10.79 -25.04
C ILE A 717 27.97 9.87 -25.08
N ILE A 718 28.61 9.72 -26.24
CA ILE A 718 29.79 8.88 -26.45
C ILE A 718 30.91 9.31 -25.50
N LYS A 719 31.19 10.61 -25.38
CA LYS A 719 32.21 11.11 -24.45
C LYS A 719 31.90 10.78 -23.00
N ARG A 720 30.65 10.90 -22.57
CA ARG A 720 30.22 10.59 -21.19
C ARG A 720 30.28 9.10 -20.92
N PHE A 721 29.82 8.26 -21.84
CA PHE A 721 29.87 6.80 -21.73
C PHE A 721 31.31 6.29 -21.68
N ASN A 722 32.18 6.80 -22.55
CA ASN A 722 33.62 6.47 -22.53
C ASN A 722 34.29 6.88 -21.22
N LYS A 723 33.91 8.04 -20.66
CA LYS A 723 34.42 8.48 -19.34
C LYS A 723 33.93 7.57 -18.21
N MET A 724 32.70 7.07 -18.32
CA MET A 724 32.12 6.10 -17.39
C MET A 724 32.90 4.79 -17.42
N LEU A 725 33.07 4.17 -18.60
CA LEU A 725 33.82 2.92 -18.75
C LEU A 725 35.32 3.05 -18.42
N LYS A 726 35.96 4.19 -18.71
CA LYS A 726 37.37 4.43 -18.36
C LYS A 726 37.64 4.35 -16.86
N LYS A 727 36.63 4.64 -16.03
CA LYS A 727 36.70 4.56 -14.57
C LYS A 727 36.24 3.21 -14.02
N ALA A 728 35.61 2.38 -14.85
CA ALA A 728 35.05 1.11 -14.44
C ALA A 728 36.16 0.11 -14.06
N SER A 729 35.84 -0.74 -13.09
CA SER A 729 36.63 -1.90 -12.72
C SER A 729 35.70 -3.11 -12.71
N VAL A 730 36.24 -4.27 -13.08
CA VAL A 730 35.56 -5.55 -13.05
C VAL A 730 35.90 -6.24 -11.74
N ASP A 731 34.86 -6.55 -10.97
CA ASP A 731 34.96 -7.23 -9.69
C ASP A 731 35.10 -8.74 -9.93
N VAL A 732 36.14 -9.34 -9.34
CA VAL A 732 36.44 -10.77 -9.38
C VAL A 732 36.63 -11.24 -7.94
N GLY A 733 35.59 -11.83 -7.36
CA GLY A 733 35.59 -12.18 -5.94
C GLY A 733 35.73 -10.94 -5.05
N THR A 734 36.82 -10.84 -4.28
CA THR A 734 37.06 -9.74 -3.33
C THR A 734 37.91 -8.60 -3.88
N VAL A 735 38.31 -8.66 -5.16
CA VAL A 735 39.25 -7.72 -5.78
C VAL A 735 38.67 -7.18 -7.08
N SER A 736 39.02 -5.95 -7.44
CA SER A 736 38.60 -5.33 -8.71
C SER A 736 39.79 -5.08 -9.63
N VAL A 737 39.63 -5.36 -10.92
CA VAL A 737 40.62 -5.09 -11.98
C VAL A 737 40.11 -3.96 -12.88
N LYS A 738 40.91 -2.92 -13.13
CA LYS A 738 40.43 -1.81 -13.96
C LYS A 738 40.22 -2.28 -15.39
N LEU A 739 39.11 -1.88 -16.01
CA LEU A 739 38.75 -2.31 -17.37
C LEU A 739 39.82 -1.95 -18.42
N LYS A 740 40.54 -0.85 -18.23
CA LYS A 740 41.64 -0.42 -19.10
C LYS A 740 42.89 -1.32 -19.06
N ASP A 741 43.00 -2.16 -18.05
CA ASP A 741 44.12 -3.10 -17.85
C ASP A 741 43.78 -4.49 -18.43
N LEU A 742 42.61 -4.65 -19.05
CA LEU A 742 42.05 -5.87 -19.63
C LEU A 742 41.85 -5.78 -21.15
#